data_AF-A0AAU6X9L8-F1
#
_entry.id   AF-A0AAU6X9L8-F1
#
_cell.length_a   1.000
_cell.length_b   1.000
_cell.length_c   1.000
_cell.angle_alpha   90.00
_cell.angle_beta   90.00
_cell.angle_gamma   90.00
#
_symmetry.space_group_name_H-M   'P 1'
#
loop_
_entity.id
_entity.type
_entity.pdbx_description
1 polymer ?
#
loop_
_entity_poly.entity_id
_entity_poly.type
_entity_poly.pdbx_seq_one_letter_code
_entity_poly.pdbx_strand_id
1 'polypeptide(L)'
;MRKSLLRRSLGAAVPLALAVAMVAGLPAQPAGAASGQPVSAAPRAADADAGDPHAGPPPVAQSVTAGTDHVGEGRLKASALPPLAASKDALRESYGAPEEQRKPRGADGTKTAAAACDVSAFTTRTGSALVQQIKSSTTDCVNTLFNLTGNDAYQAFREAQMTSVAYALRDGSASYPGNAGTGMPQLVLYLRAGYYVHYYNAGTVGGYGSGLRTAIRAGLDAFFAAPHSRDVSDANGETLAEAVTLIDSAEENARYIHVVERLLADYDSSWNSSWWMLNAVNNVYTVTFRGHQVPAFVTAVESDPGLLDALYGFASGHLSLLGTDQSYLTSNAGRELGRFLQHSTLRSKVRPLATGLLNSSSITGATAPLWVGVAEMTAFYDAADCSSYGTCDLPAQLAKAVLPVTYACSSSITIRAQQMTSGELASSCGSLRSQDAYFHDVVRDNGPVAGDRNGTIEVVVFDSSTDYQTYAGAMYGIDTNNGGMYLEGDPSAAGNQPRFIAYEAEWLRPDFQIWNLNHEYTHYLDGRFDMYGDFNANITTPTIWWVEGFAEYVSYSYRGVPYTEAMTEAGRGTYALSTLFDTTYSHDTTRVYRWGYLATRYMLERHRADMDTVLGHYRSGDWNAARTYLTATIGTRYDNDWYTWLAGCAAGDCGTGTGPGAECTGSDTRELGRDCRRSDQSATKGNYAYLYLHVPAGTTRLTITTSGGTGDADLYYGDSGWPGTGGYTRRDTGTGNSHTLTVDNPAAGTHYISLYAVDGFNGVTVGTDY
;
A
#
# COMPACT_ATOMS: atom_id res chain seq x y z
N MET A 1 -44.86 53.00 -10.99
CA MET A 1 -46.32 52.97 -11.24
C MET A 1 -46.95 51.90 -10.34
N ARG A 2 -48.14 52.21 -9.81
CA ARG A 2 -48.93 51.53 -8.75
C ARG A 2 -49.28 50.06 -9.11
N LYS A 3 -49.04 49.08 -8.21
CA LYS A 3 -49.96 48.42 -7.23
C LYS A 3 -51.18 47.68 -7.81
N SER A 4 -51.45 46.51 -7.19
CA SER A 4 -52.75 45.86 -6.89
C SER A 4 -52.99 44.55 -7.66
N LEU A 5 -52.97 43.32 -7.10
CA LEU A 5 -53.62 42.67 -5.94
C LEU A 5 -54.82 41.78 -6.35
N LEU A 6 -54.81 40.53 -5.84
CA LEU A 6 -55.94 39.77 -5.22
C LEU A 6 -57.08 39.30 -6.16
N ARG A 7 -57.77 38.16 -5.99
CA ARG A 7 -57.76 36.98 -5.10
C ARG A 7 -58.93 36.07 -5.56
N ARG A 8 -58.82 34.74 -5.37
CA ARG A 8 -59.87 33.77 -4.89
C ARG A 8 -61.15 33.58 -5.75
N SER A 9 -61.83 32.42 -5.82
CA SER A 9 -61.87 31.20 -5.01
C SER A 9 -62.97 30.22 -5.50
N LEU A 10 -62.87 28.95 -5.07
CA LEU A 10 -63.95 27.94 -4.81
C LEU A 10 -64.68 27.36 -6.03
N GLY A 11 -65.07 26.08 -6.13
CA GLY A 11 -65.05 24.89 -5.27
C GLY A 11 -65.78 23.79 -6.08
N ALA A 12 -65.31 22.54 -6.11
CA ALA A 12 -65.74 21.41 -5.26
C ALA A 12 -66.55 20.33 -6.03
N ALA A 13 -66.28 19.08 -5.63
CA ALA A 13 -67.14 17.89 -5.65
C ALA A 13 -67.13 16.93 -6.88
N VAL A 14 -66.55 15.75 -6.60
CA VAL A 14 -66.75 14.42 -7.20
C VAL A 14 -68.06 13.82 -6.63
N PRO A 15 -68.74 12.84 -7.26
CA PRO A 15 -68.56 11.43 -6.84
C PRO A 15 -68.79 10.32 -7.91
N LEU A 16 -68.19 9.15 -7.61
CA LEU A 16 -68.57 7.73 -7.84
C LEU A 16 -69.12 7.27 -9.22
N ALA A 17 -68.45 6.36 -9.95
CA ALA A 17 -68.29 4.89 -9.77
C ALA A 17 -69.50 4.03 -10.21
N LEU A 18 -69.29 3.10 -11.18
CA LEU A 18 -69.90 1.77 -11.36
C LEU A 18 -69.27 1.11 -12.62
N ALA A 19 -68.52 0.00 -12.52
CA ALA A 19 -68.93 -1.43 -12.59
C ALA A 19 -68.67 -2.04 -14.01
N VAL A 20 -67.63 -2.89 -14.17
CA VAL A 20 -67.59 -4.39 -14.12
C VAL A 20 -68.03 -5.10 -15.42
N ALA A 21 -67.12 -5.93 -15.97
CA ALA A 21 -67.26 -7.28 -16.57
C ALA A 21 -66.39 -7.41 -17.84
N MET A 22 -65.25 -8.14 -17.86
CA MET A 22 -64.97 -9.59 -17.79
C MET A 22 -65.19 -10.41 -19.09
N VAL A 23 -64.23 -11.34 -19.31
CA VAL A 23 -64.21 -12.57 -20.15
C VAL A 23 -63.73 -12.37 -21.61
N ALA A 24 -62.48 -12.67 -21.97
CA ALA A 24 -61.73 -13.94 -22.13
C ALA A 24 -61.89 -14.62 -23.52
N GLY A 25 -60.76 -14.99 -24.13
CA GLY A 25 -60.71 -15.78 -25.38
C GLY A 25 -59.33 -15.83 -26.04
N LEU A 26 -58.45 -16.73 -25.56
CA LEU A 26 -57.35 -17.37 -26.31
C LEU A 26 -57.93 -18.45 -27.26
N PRO A 27 -57.17 -19.19 -28.12
CA PRO A 27 -55.76 -19.10 -28.55
C PRO A 27 -55.55 -19.29 -30.08
N ALA A 28 -54.28 -19.21 -30.56
CA ALA A 28 -53.61 -20.16 -31.49
C ALA A 28 -52.56 -19.49 -32.42
N GLN A 29 -51.30 -19.92 -32.28
CA GLN A 29 -50.22 -19.88 -33.29
C GLN A 29 -50.38 -21.08 -34.27
N PRO A 30 -49.54 -21.36 -35.31
CA PRO A 30 -48.23 -20.78 -35.67
C PRO A 30 -47.91 -20.61 -37.20
N ALA A 31 -46.69 -20.12 -37.42
CA ALA A 31 -45.74 -20.43 -38.51
C ALA A 31 -45.78 -19.66 -39.85
N GLY A 32 -44.60 -19.17 -40.23
CA GLY A 32 -44.30 -18.70 -41.59
C GLY A 32 -43.02 -17.85 -41.65
N ALA A 33 -41.85 -18.50 -41.64
CA ALA A 33 -40.57 -17.86 -41.95
C ALA A 33 -40.40 -17.68 -43.47
N ALA A 34 -39.94 -16.52 -43.92
CA ALA A 34 -39.23 -16.37 -45.19
C ALA A 34 -38.28 -15.17 -45.15
N SER A 35 -37.05 -15.48 -45.55
CA SER A 35 -35.84 -14.68 -45.70
C SER A 35 -35.96 -13.40 -46.54
N GLY A 36 -35.27 -12.35 -46.09
CA GLY A 36 -34.81 -11.24 -46.92
C GLY A 36 -33.75 -10.43 -46.16
N GLN A 37 -32.48 -10.52 -46.58
CA GLN A 37 -31.46 -9.58 -46.12
C GLN A 37 -31.77 -8.17 -46.68
N PRO A 38 -31.49 -7.13 -45.89
CA PRO A 38 -30.71 -6.03 -46.45
C PRO A 38 -29.62 -5.50 -45.51
N VAL A 39 -28.44 -5.33 -46.09
CA VAL A 39 -27.56 -4.15 -46.04
C VAL A 39 -27.35 -3.47 -44.67
N SER A 40 -26.11 -3.63 -44.19
CA SER A 40 -25.47 -2.92 -43.08
C SER A 40 -25.70 -1.40 -43.09
N ALA A 41 -26.38 -0.90 -42.07
CA ALA A 41 -26.24 0.46 -41.56
C ALA A 41 -26.05 0.35 -40.04
N ALA A 42 -24.89 0.78 -39.55
CA ALA A 42 -24.55 0.79 -38.13
C ALA A 42 -25.51 1.73 -37.36
N PRO A 43 -26.20 1.26 -36.31
CA PRO A 43 -26.84 2.15 -35.35
C PRO A 43 -25.89 2.40 -34.18
N ARG A 44 -25.68 3.69 -33.89
CA ARG A 44 -25.14 4.23 -32.64
C ARG A 44 -25.65 3.42 -31.45
N ALA A 45 -24.71 2.94 -30.63
CA ALA A 45 -25.00 2.46 -29.29
C ALA A 45 -25.76 3.56 -28.54
N ALA A 46 -27.00 3.27 -28.16
CA ALA A 46 -27.63 3.95 -27.05
C ALA A 46 -27.03 3.30 -25.80
N ASP A 47 -26.25 4.07 -25.05
CA ASP A 47 -25.77 3.71 -23.72
C ASP A 47 -26.98 3.43 -22.83
N ALA A 48 -27.30 2.15 -22.67
CA ALA A 48 -28.07 1.67 -21.54
C ALA A 48 -27.06 1.46 -20.42
N ASP A 49 -26.90 2.50 -19.61
CA ASP A 49 -26.22 2.52 -18.33
C ASP A 49 -26.89 1.47 -17.40
N ALA A 50 -26.37 0.23 -17.46
CA ALA A 50 -26.61 -0.76 -16.44
C ALA A 50 -25.74 -0.35 -15.24
N GLY A 51 -26.31 0.49 -14.38
CA GLY A 51 -25.63 1.04 -13.22
C GLY A 51 -24.91 -0.03 -12.40
N ASP A 52 -23.65 0.25 -12.10
CA ASP A 52 -22.84 -0.51 -11.16
C ASP A 52 -23.59 -0.66 -9.81
N PRO A 53 -23.89 -1.89 -9.34
CA PRO A 53 -24.59 -2.09 -8.08
C PRO A 53 -23.79 -1.66 -6.84
N HIS A 54 -22.51 -1.29 -6.98
CA HIS A 54 -21.61 -1.03 -5.85
C HIS A 54 -20.76 0.25 -6.04
N ALA A 55 -21.37 1.43 -5.96
CA ALA A 55 -20.68 2.73 -6.03
C ALA A 55 -19.98 3.17 -4.72
N GLY A 56 -19.91 2.32 -3.68
CA GLY A 56 -19.33 2.62 -2.36
C GLY A 56 -17.96 1.96 -2.16
N PRO A 57 -17.23 2.24 -1.06
CA PRO A 57 -16.06 1.46 -0.68
C PRO A 57 -16.46 0.01 -0.29
N PRO A 58 -15.58 -0.99 -0.47
CA PRO A 58 -15.84 -2.40 -0.13
C PRO A 58 -16.03 -2.64 1.38
N PRO A 59 -16.68 -3.75 1.81
CA PRO A 59 -16.55 -4.35 3.14
C PRO A 59 -15.11 -4.39 3.62
N VAL A 60 -14.89 -4.12 4.91
CA VAL A 60 -13.55 -4.22 5.51
C VAL A 60 -13.21 -5.70 5.67
N ALA A 61 -12.11 -6.17 5.06
CA ALA A 61 -11.56 -7.50 5.33
C ALA A 61 -10.93 -7.55 6.74
N GLN A 62 -10.76 -8.74 7.33
CA GLN A 62 -9.95 -8.86 8.55
C GLN A 62 -8.48 -9.12 8.18
N SER A 63 -7.84 -8.07 7.66
CA SER A 63 -6.40 -7.86 7.73
C SER A 63 -6.18 -6.34 7.70
N VAL A 64 -5.61 -5.82 8.78
CA VAL A 64 -4.83 -4.59 8.68
C VAL A 64 -3.71 -4.95 7.70
N THR A 65 -3.58 -4.20 6.59
CA THR A 65 -2.79 -4.51 5.37
C THR A 65 -3.53 -5.35 4.32
N ALA A 66 -4.62 -4.82 3.76
CA ALA A 66 -4.57 -4.68 2.29
C ALA A 66 -3.45 -3.66 2.06
N GLY A 67 -2.35 -4.06 1.43
CA GLY A 67 -1.27 -3.11 1.11
C GLY A 67 -1.91 -1.93 0.38
N THR A 68 -1.87 -0.75 0.98
CA THR A 68 -2.32 0.46 0.31
C THR A 68 -1.19 0.88 -0.60
N ASP A 69 -1.53 1.16 -1.86
CA ASP A 69 -0.58 1.66 -2.85
C ASP A 69 0.16 2.87 -2.26
N HIS A 70 1.49 2.78 -2.18
CA HIS A 70 2.37 3.87 -1.72
C HIS A 70 2.89 4.69 -2.91
N VAL A 71 2.41 4.37 -4.11
CA VAL A 71 2.46 5.23 -5.29
C VAL A 71 1.04 5.64 -5.61
N GLY A 72 0.79 6.95 -5.70
CA GLY A 72 -0.56 7.48 -5.94
C GLY A 72 -0.65 8.35 -7.17
N GLU A 73 -1.74 8.16 -7.91
CA GLU A 73 -2.12 8.94 -9.10
C GLU A 73 -2.37 10.42 -8.80
N GLY A 74 -2.81 10.73 -7.56
CA GLY A 74 -3.25 12.07 -7.20
C GLY A 74 -3.85 12.15 -5.80
N ARG A 75 -4.32 13.35 -5.44
CA ARG A 75 -4.89 13.61 -4.11
C ARG A 75 -6.22 12.86 -3.96
N LEU A 76 -6.30 11.93 -3.01
CA LEU A 76 -7.53 11.38 -2.48
C LEU A 76 -8.41 12.50 -1.92
N LYS A 77 -9.71 12.36 -2.17
CA LYS A 77 -10.74 13.20 -1.56
C LYS A 77 -10.91 12.81 -0.10
N ALA A 78 -11.26 13.75 0.78
CA ALA A 78 -11.55 13.46 2.18
C ALA A 78 -12.71 12.43 2.36
N SER A 79 -13.58 12.30 1.36
CA SER A 79 -14.62 11.27 1.30
C SER A 79 -14.09 9.84 1.14
N ALA A 80 -12.88 9.67 0.62
CA ALA A 80 -12.23 8.38 0.39
C ALA A 80 -11.27 7.98 1.52
N LEU A 81 -10.98 8.89 2.46
CA LEU A 81 -10.08 8.61 3.58
C LEU A 81 -10.85 7.97 4.74
N PRO A 82 -10.59 6.69 5.08
CA PRO A 82 -11.28 5.99 6.16
C PRO A 82 -10.84 6.51 7.54
N PRO A 83 -11.59 6.17 8.62
CA PRO A 83 -11.14 6.40 9.99
C PRO A 83 -9.78 5.74 10.26
N LEU A 84 -8.99 6.33 11.17
CA LEU A 84 -7.70 5.76 11.57
C LEU A 84 -7.89 4.40 12.24
N ALA A 85 -7.06 3.43 11.86
CA ALA A 85 -7.05 2.11 12.48
C ALA A 85 -6.48 2.15 13.91
N ALA A 86 -6.84 1.16 14.73
CA ALA A 86 -6.28 1.00 16.06
C ALA A 86 -4.82 0.50 16.04
N SER A 87 -4.45 -0.24 15.00
CA SER A 87 -3.07 -0.70 14.78
C SER A 87 -2.26 0.35 13.99
N LYS A 88 -0.98 0.49 14.37
CA LYS A 88 0.03 1.29 13.67
C LYS A 88 1.02 0.41 12.89
N ASP A 89 0.76 -0.88 12.76
CA ASP A 89 1.74 -1.83 12.21
C ASP A 89 2.11 -1.50 10.75
N ALA A 90 1.13 -1.05 9.95
CA ALA A 90 1.34 -0.61 8.57
C ALA A 90 2.29 0.60 8.44
N LEU A 91 2.49 1.39 9.51
CA LEU A 91 3.44 2.51 9.55
C LEU A 91 4.88 2.07 9.80
N ARG A 92 5.08 0.84 10.29
CA ARG A 92 6.39 0.32 10.69
C ARG A 92 6.82 -0.87 9.85
N GLU A 93 5.94 -1.32 8.97
CA GLU A 93 6.24 -2.35 8.00
C GLU A 93 7.35 -1.84 7.09
N SER A 94 8.51 -2.49 7.14
CA SER A 94 9.41 -2.46 5.99
C SER A 94 8.67 -3.19 4.90
N TYR A 95 8.65 -2.68 3.67
CA TYR A 95 8.09 -3.43 2.56
C TYR A 95 8.68 -4.85 2.59
N GLY A 96 7.81 -5.86 2.72
CA GLY A 96 8.24 -7.24 2.92
C GLY A 96 8.74 -7.63 4.32
N ALA A 97 8.16 -7.16 5.43
CA ALA A 97 8.39 -7.77 6.77
C ALA A 97 7.67 -9.14 6.92
N PRO A 98 8.16 -10.10 7.73
CA PRO A 98 7.51 -11.41 7.90
C PRO A 98 6.10 -11.29 8.47
N GLU A 99 5.18 -12.13 8.00
CA GLU A 99 3.83 -12.28 8.57
C GLU A 99 3.87 -12.64 10.07
N GLU A 100 4.97 -13.22 10.56
CA GLU A 100 5.22 -13.54 11.97
C GLU A 100 5.48 -12.31 12.88
N GLN A 101 5.78 -11.13 12.32
CA GLN A 101 5.86 -9.88 13.08
C GLN A 101 4.48 -9.23 13.28
N ARG A 102 3.43 -9.75 12.63
CA ARG A 102 2.02 -9.41 12.92
C ARG A 102 1.60 -10.02 14.26
N LYS A 103 2.26 -9.65 15.35
CA LYS A 103 1.74 -9.96 16.69
C LYS A 103 0.56 -9.01 16.94
N PRO A 104 -0.68 -9.51 17.08
CA PRO A 104 -1.59 -8.82 17.96
C PRO A 104 -0.92 -8.81 19.33
N ARG A 105 -0.71 -7.63 19.91
CA ARG A 105 -0.45 -7.55 21.36
C ARG A 105 -1.68 -8.15 22.05
N GLY A 106 -1.59 -9.42 22.45
CA GLY A 106 -2.69 -10.14 23.10
C GLY A 106 -2.64 -11.68 23.01
N ALA A 107 -1.88 -12.26 22.08
CA ALA A 107 -1.75 -13.72 22.01
C ALA A 107 -0.71 -14.24 23.01
N ASP A 108 -1.08 -14.33 24.30
CA ASP A 108 -0.34 -15.14 25.26
C ASP A 108 -0.57 -16.63 24.95
N GLY A 109 0.35 -17.21 24.18
CA GLY A 109 0.33 -18.63 23.86
C GLY A 109 1.43 -19.03 22.90
N THR A 110 2.26 -19.99 23.30
CA THR A 110 3.20 -20.71 22.44
C THR A 110 2.45 -21.43 21.31
N LYS A 111 2.40 -20.82 20.11
CA LYS A 111 1.77 -21.43 18.92
C LYS A 111 2.81 -22.08 18.01
N THR A 112 2.66 -23.39 17.80
CA THR A 112 3.18 -24.14 16.65
C THR A 112 2.57 -23.62 15.35
N ALA A 113 3.33 -23.63 14.25
CA ALA A 113 2.86 -23.26 12.90
C ALA A 113 1.49 -23.88 12.59
N ALA A 114 0.50 -23.04 12.28
CA ALA A 114 -0.85 -23.48 11.97
C ALA A 114 -0.86 -24.32 10.69
N ALA A 115 -1.57 -25.45 10.69
CA ALA A 115 -1.81 -26.22 9.47
C ALA A 115 -2.59 -25.36 8.46
N ALA A 116 -2.27 -25.49 7.17
CA ALA A 116 -2.97 -24.80 6.09
C ALA A 116 -4.50 -25.03 6.18
N CYS A 117 -5.28 -23.96 6.06
CA CYS A 117 -6.73 -24.02 6.10
C CYS A 117 -7.27 -24.76 4.86
N ASP A 118 -7.99 -25.86 5.07
CA ASP A 118 -8.59 -26.62 3.98
C ASP A 118 -9.88 -25.94 3.51
N VAL A 119 -9.79 -25.16 2.42
CA VAL A 119 -10.94 -24.49 1.79
C VAL A 119 -12.04 -25.48 1.43
N SER A 120 -11.69 -26.70 1.00
CA SER A 120 -12.66 -27.71 0.62
C SER A 120 -13.58 -28.10 1.78
N ALA A 121 -13.12 -27.92 3.01
CA ALA A 121 -13.90 -28.20 4.20
C ALA A 121 -15.12 -27.27 4.35
N PHE A 122 -15.05 -26.05 3.81
CA PHE A 122 -16.13 -25.06 3.83
C PHE A 122 -17.00 -25.13 2.58
N THR A 123 -16.43 -25.48 1.42
CA THR A 123 -17.15 -25.52 0.14
C THR A 123 -17.98 -26.80 -0.04
N THR A 124 -17.62 -27.91 0.61
CA THR A 124 -18.31 -29.20 0.47
C THR A 124 -19.40 -29.44 1.52
N ARG A 125 -19.50 -28.60 2.56
CA ARG A 125 -20.46 -28.75 3.66
C ARG A 125 -21.59 -27.73 3.57
N THR A 126 -22.76 -28.08 4.09
CA THR A 126 -23.94 -27.20 4.12
C THR A 126 -24.65 -27.26 5.46
N GLY A 127 -25.43 -26.22 5.80
CA GLY A 127 -26.31 -26.24 6.97
C GLY A 127 -25.55 -26.48 8.28
N SER A 128 -26.03 -27.38 9.13
CA SER A 128 -25.42 -27.66 10.44
C SER A 128 -23.98 -28.21 10.35
N ALA A 129 -23.67 -28.98 9.30
CA ALA A 129 -22.32 -29.52 9.10
C ALA A 129 -21.31 -28.39 8.79
N LEU A 130 -21.72 -27.38 8.02
CA LEU A 130 -20.92 -26.19 7.77
C LEU A 130 -20.73 -25.38 9.05
N VAL A 131 -21.80 -25.15 9.81
CA VAL A 131 -21.75 -24.44 11.10
C VAL A 131 -20.78 -25.11 12.07
N GLN A 132 -20.81 -26.44 12.17
CA GLN A 132 -19.88 -27.19 13.02
C GLN A 132 -18.43 -27.04 12.53
N GLN A 133 -18.20 -27.12 11.22
CA GLN A 133 -16.87 -26.89 10.64
C GLN A 133 -16.34 -25.51 11.01
N ILE A 134 -17.13 -24.45 10.80
CA ILE A 134 -16.75 -23.07 11.13
C ILE A 134 -16.39 -22.93 12.61
N LYS A 135 -17.24 -23.45 13.51
CA LYS A 135 -17.00 -23.38 14.97
C LYS A 135 -15.75 -24.14 15.41
N SER A 136 -15.35 -25.19 14.68
CA SER A 136 -14.17 -25.99 14.99
C SER A 136 -12.86 -25.41 14.42
N SER A 137 -12.95 -24.43 13.52
CA SER A 137 -11.80 -23.80 12.88
C SER A 137 -11.17 -22.72 13.75
N THR A 138 -9.91 -22.39 13.49
CA THR A 138 -9.28 -21.16 14.00
C THR A 138 -9.80 -19.94 13.24
N THR A 139 -9.77 -18.77 13.87
CA THR A 139 -10.05 -17.49 13.19
C THR A 139 -9.05 -17.25 12.06
N ASP A 140 -7.77 -17.61 12.23
CA ASP A 140 -6.75 -17.58 11.17
C ASP A 140 -7.17 -18.39 9.92
N CYS A 141 -7.75 -19.58 10.12
CA CYS A 141 -8.26 -20.39 9.00
C CYS A 141 -9.45 -19.70 8.33
N VAL A 142 -10.45 -19.24 9.10
CA VAL A 142 -11.62 -18.54 8.54
C VAL A 142 -11.19 -17.27 7.78
N ASN A 143 -10.13 -16.58 8.22
CA ASN A 143 -9.59 -15.40 7.55
C ASN A 143 -9.07 -15.67 6.13
N THR A 144 -8.52 -16.86 5.88
CA THR A 144 -8.10 -17.22 4.52
C THR A 144 -9.26 -17.20 3.51
N LEU A 145 -10.51 -17.31 3.98
CA LEU A 145 -11.68 -17.37 3.12
C LEU A 145 -12.07 -16.02 2.49
N PHE A 146 -11.52 -14.89 2.98
CA PHE A 146 -11.75 -13.57 2.37
C PHE A 146 -11.20 -13.48 0.94
N ASN A 147 -10.26 -14.34 0.57
CA ASN A 147 -9.60 -14.36 -0.74
C ASN A 147 -10.25 -15.32 -1.75
N LEU A 148 -11.37 -15.97 -1.39
CA LEU A 148 -12.01 -16.92 -2.30
C LEU A 148 -12.59 -16.21 -3.52
N THR A 149 -12.40 -16.84 -4.68
CA THR A 149 -12.98 -16.44 -5.96
C THR A 149 -13.59 -17.66 -6.66
N GLY A 150 -14.24 -17.45 -7.80
CA GLY A 150 -14.73 -18.55 -8.64
C GLY A 150 -15.71 -19.49 -7.94
N ASN A 151 -15.62 -20.80 -8.25
CA ASN A 151 -16.55 -21.79 -7.71
C ASN A 151 -16.42 -21.96 -6.19
N ASP A 152 -15.23 -21.76 -5.61
CA ASP A 152 -15.06 -21.85 -4.16
C ASP A 152 -15.79 -20.73 -3.43
N ALA A 153 -15.74 -19.50 -3.96
CA ALA A 153 -16.54 -18.38 -3.46
C ALA A 153 -18.05 -18.71 -3.50
N TYR A 154 -18.54 -19.25 -4.61
CA TYR A 154 -19.95 -19.65 -4.74
C TYR A 154 -20.37 -20.71 -3.72
N GLN A 155 -19.60 -21.80 -3.60
CA GLN A 155 -19.97 -22.92 -2.73
C GLN A 155 -19.87 -22.57 -1.25
N ALA A 156 -18.88 -21.75 -0.87
CA ALA A 156 -18.76 -21.23 0.48
C ALA A 156 -19.88 -20.24 0.79
N PHE A 157 -20.11 -19.22 -0.04
CA PHE A 157 -20.84 -18.02 0.39
C PHE A 157 -22.21 -17.79 -0.24
N ARG A 158 -22.74 -18.69 -1.09
CA ARG A 158 -24.14 -18.53 -1.58
C ARG A 158 -25.15 -18.33 -0.44
N GLU A 159 -26.25 -17.62 -0.72
CA GLU A 159 -27.22 -17.15 0.30
C GLU A 159 -27.64 -18.20 1.33
N ALA A 160 -27.85 -19.45 0.92
CA ALA A 160 -28.25 -20.54 1.80
C ALA A 160 -27.24 -20.85 2.92
N GLN A 161 -25.93 -20.72 2.64
CA GLN A 161 -24.86 -20.95 3.60
C GLN A 161 -24.81 -19.80 4.61
N MET A 162 -24.78 -18.58 4.08
CA MET A 162 -24.82 -17.34 4.88
C MET A 162 -26.03 -17.33 5.82
N THR A 163 -27.20 -17.73 5.33
CA THR A 163 -28.44 -17.81 6.11
C THR A 163 -28.32 -18.83 7.24
N SER A 164 -27.75 -20.01 6.96
CA SER A 164 -27.54 -21.05 7.96
C SER A 164 -26.61 -20.59 9.09
N VAL A 165 -25.53 -19.89 8.74
CA VAL A 165 -24.56 -19.35 9.70
C VAL A 165 -25.14 -18.19 10.51
N ALA A 166 -25.92 -17.31 9.87
CA ALA A 166 -26.60 -16.21 10.56
C ALA A 166 -27.61 -16.70 11.60
N TYR A 167 -28.36 -17.77 11.31
CA TYR A 167 -29.21 -18.40 12.32
C TYR A 167 -28.42 -19.14 13.41
N ALA A 168 -27.25 -19.71 13.09
CA ALA A 168 -26.37 -20.28 14.11
C ALA A 168 -25.81 -19.22 15.07
N LEU A 169 -25.53 -18.00 14.57
CA LEU A 169 -25.20 -16.84 15.40
C LEU A 169 -26.38 -16.53 16.34
N ARG A 170 -27.60 -16.40 15.80
CA ARG A 170 -28.81 -16.18 16.61
C ARG A 170 -28.96 -17.21 17.73
N ASP A 171 -28.88 -18.50 17.38
CA ASP A 171 -29.15 -19.60 18.31
C ASP A 171 -28.05 -19.74 19.37
N GLY A 172 -26.81 -19.42 19.02
CA GLY A 172 -25.68 -19.46 19.96
C GLY A 172 -25.63 -18.28 20.92
N SER A 173 -26.21 -17.13 20.56
CA SER A 173 -26.09 -15.89 21.33
C SER A 173 -26.73 -15.97 22.72
N ALA A 174 -27.82 -16.73 22.88
CA ALA A 174 -28.48 -16.90 24.18
C ALA A 174 -27.57 -17.55 25.25
N SER A 175 -26.60 -18.36 24.82
CA SER A 175 -25.63 -19.04 25.69
C SER A 175 -24.19 -18.56 25.46
N TYR A 176 -24.01 -17.39 24.85
CA TYR A 176 -22.67 -16.85 24.57
C TYR A 176 -21.95 -16.54 25.89
N PRO A 177 -20.76 -17.13 26.14
CA PRO A 177 -20.10 -17.04 27.44
C PRO A 177 -19.15 -15.83 27.58
N GLY A 178 -19.16 -14.89 26.63
CA GLY A 178 -18.22 -13.76 26.61
C GLY A 178 -16.81 -14.11 26.14
N ASN A 179 -16.65 -15.22 25.40
CA ASN A 179 -15.37 -15.66 24.84
C ASN A 179 -15.57 -16.60 23.64
N ALA A 180 -14.48 -16.99 22.99
CA ALA A 180 -14.46 -17.83 21.80
C ALA A 180 -14.88 -19.30 22.01
N GLY A 181 -15.16 -19.76 23.23
CA GLY A 181 -15.37 -21.18 23.55
C GLY A 181 -16.56 -21.86 22.86
N THR A 182 -17.50 -21.09 22.28
CA THR A 182 -18.65 -21.61 21.52
C THR A 182 -18.49 -21.50 20.00
N GLY A 183 -17.34 -20.99 19.53
CA GLY A 183 -17.07 -20.70 18.13
C GLY A 183 -17.76 -19.43 17.62
N MET A 184 -18.13 -18.50 18.50
CA MET A 184 -18.87 -17.29 18.13
C MET A 184 -18.08 -16.33 17.24
N PRO A 185 -16.81 -15.99 17.53
CA PRO A 185 -15.99 -15.17 16.63
C PRO A 185 -15.92 -15.76 15.22
N GLN A 186 -15.75 -17.07 15.08
CA GLN A 186 -15.66 -17.76 13.80
C GLN A 186 -16.94 -17.62 12.97
N LEU A 187 -18.12 -17.70 13.61
CA LEU A 187 -19.38 -17.51 12.90
C LEU A 187 -19.51 -16.08 12.36
N VAL A 188 -19.21 -15.08 13.20
CA VAL A 188 -19.29 -13.67 12.80
C VAL A 188 -18.28 -13.37 11.69
N LEU A 189 -17.05 -13.86 11.84
CA LEU A 189 -15.97 -13.68 10.88
C LEU A 189 -16.29 -14.34 9.53
N TYR A 190 -16.88 -15.54 9.54
CA TYR A 190 -17.34 -16.20 8.32
C TYR A 190 -18.42 -15.38 7.58
N LEU A 191 -19.36 -14.80 8.33
CA LEU A 191 -20.38 -13.91 7.74
C LEU A 191 -19.74 -12.65 7.14
N ARG A 192 -18.74 -12.07 7.79
CA ARG A 192 -17.97 -10.96 7.21
C ARG A 192 -17.27 -11.38 5.92
N ALA A 193 -16.59 -12.52 5.92
CA ALA A 193 -15.91 -13.06 4.73
C ALA A 193 -16.90 -13.22 3.56
N GLY A 194 -18.10 -13.75 3.82
CA GLY A 194 -19.10 -13.94 2.79
C GLY A 194 -19.70 -12.66 2.22
N TYR A 195 -19.86 -11.60 3.03
CA TYR A 195 -20.25 -10.28 2.52
C TYR A 195 -19.12 -9.61 1.73
N TYR A 196 -17.89 -9.72 2.21
CA TYR A 196 -16.70 -9.21 1.52
C TYR A 196 -16.51 -9.87 0.14
N VAL A 197 -16.49 -11.20 0.09
CA VAL A 197 -16.31 -11.95 -1.15
C VAL A 197 -17.46 -11.69 -2.11
N HIS A 198 -18.71 -11.61 -1.61
CA HIS A 198 -19.86 -11.26 -2.44
C HIS A 198 -19.73 -9.88 -3.08
N TYR A 199 -19.22 -8.87 -2.36
CA TYR A 199 -19.01 -7.53 -2.91
C TYR A 199 -18.18 -7.55 -4.22
N TYR A 200 -17.08 -8.31 -4.23
CA TYR A 200 -16.20 -8.42 -5.41
C TYR A 200 -16.63 -9.48 -6.42
N ASN A 201 -17.41 -10.48 -6.00
CA ASN A 201 -17.72 -11.67 -6.80
C ASN A 201 -19.23 -11.93 -6.93
N ALA A 202 -20.07 -10.91 -6.85
CA ALA A 202 -21.54 -11.04 -6.83
C ALA A 202 -22.07 -11.85 -8.04
N GLY A 203 -21.49 -11.65 -9.23
CA GLY A 203 -21.85 -12.40 -10.44
C GLY A 203 -21.60 -13.91 -10.33
N THR A 204 -20.65 -14.33 -9.49
CA THR A 204 -20.31 -15.73 -9.26
C THR A 204 -21.02 -16.30 -8.03
N VAL A 205 -21.06 -15.55 -6.92
CA VAL A 205 -21.69 -15.99 -5.65
C VAL A 205 -23.22 -16.06 -5.77
N GLY A 206 -23.81 -15.23 -6.63
CA GLY A 206 -25.25 -15.02 -6.71
C GLY A 206 -25.73 -14.00 -5.69
N GLY A 207 -26.95 -13.49 -5.87
CA GLY A 207 -27.48 -12.40 -5.06
C GLY A 207 -27.89 -12.81 -3.64
N TYR A 208 -27.83 -11.84 -2.72
CA TYR A 208 -28.37 -11.95 -1.37
C TYR A 208 -29.76 -11.29 -1.28
N GLY A 209 -30.76 -12.09 -0.92
CA GLY A 209 -32.15 -11.66 -0.79
C GLY A 209 -32.57 -11.21 0.61
N SER A 210 -33.89 -10.99 0.75
CA SER A 210 -34.51 -10.64 2.02
C SER A 210 -34.43 -11.75 3.07
N GLY A 211 -34.26 -13.01 2.65
CA GLY A 211 -34.08 -14.16 3.53
C GLY A 211 -32.82 -14.02 4.38
N LEU A 212 -31.66 -13.82 3.74
CA LEU A 212 -30.42 -13.57 4.45
C LEU A 212 -30.49 -12.32 5.32
N ARG A 213 -31.08 -11.22 4.82
CA ARG A 213 -31.25 -9.99 5.61
C ARG A 213 -32.02 -10.25 6.91
N THR A 214 -33.11 -11.01 6.84
CA THR A 214 -33.86 -11.41 8.04
C THR A 214 -33.02 -12.27 8.99
N ALA A 215 -32.23 -13.21 8.46
CA ALA A 215 -31.37 -14.07 9.27
C ALA A 215 -30.25 -13.28 9.97
N ILE A 216 -29.59 -12.37 9.26
CA ILE A 216 -28.52 -11.51 9.81
C ILE A 216 -29.05 -10.60 10.90
N ARG A 217 -30.19 -9.95 10.68
CA ARG A 217 -30.85 -9.14 11.73
C ARG A 217 -31.14 -9.98 12.96
N ALA A 218 -31.68 -11.19 12.80
CA ALA A 218 -31.95 -12.07 13.93
C ALA A 218 -30.66 -12.47 14.68
N GLY A 219 -29.57 -12.72 13.95
CA GLY A 219 -28.25 -13.01 14.52
C GLY A 219 -27.66 -11.86 15.34
N LEU A 220 -27.56 -10.67 14.72
CA LEU A 220 -27.04 -9.46 15.36
C LEU A 220 -27.92 -8.98 16.52
N ASP A 221 -29.25 -9.01 16.36
CA ASP A 221 -30.20 -8.67 17.44
C ASP A 221 -29.98 -9.58 18.66
N ALA A 222 -29.86 -10.90 18.45
CA ALA A 222 -29.62 -11.84 19.52
C ALA A 222 -28.25 -11.66 20.17
N PHE A 223 -27.20 -11.40 19.37
CA PHE A 223 -25.85 -11.17 19.88
C PHE A 223 -25.77 -9.90 20.74
N PHE A 224 -26.24 -8.75 20.26
CA PHE A 224 -26.16 -7.50 21.01
C PHE A 224 -27.09 -7.44 22.23
N ALA A 225 -28.08 -8.34 22.30
CA ALA A 225 -28.94 -8.55 23.46
C ALA A 225 -28.35 -9.53 24.49
N ALA A 226 -27.33 -10.31 24.14
CA ALA A 226 -26.72 -11.28 25.03
C ALA A 226 -26.00 -10.57 26.20
N PRO A 227 -26.19 -10.99 27.47
CA PRO A 227 -25.58 -10.30 28.62
C PRO A 227 -24.07 -10.18 28.51
N HIS A 228 -23.41 -11.27 28.12
CA HIS A 228 -21.95 -11.35 28.00
C HIS A 228 -21.39 -10.64 26.75
N SER A 229 -22.24 -10.13 25.84
CA SER A 229 -21.76 -9.27 24.74
C SER A 229 -21.24 -7.93 25.25
N ARG A 230 -21.54 -7.58 26.51
CA ARG A 230 -21.16 -6.33 27.17
C ARG A 230 -20.00 -6.48 28.14
N ASP A 231 -19.46 -7.69 28.30
CA ASP A 231 -18.33 -7.93 29.19
C ASP A 231 -17.12 -7.14 28.70
N VAL A 232 -16.52 -6.34 29.58
CA VAL A 232 -15.27 -5.61 29.28
C VAL A 232 -14.10 -6.58 29.50
N SER A 233 -13.83 -7.37 28.48
CA SER A 233 -12.70 -8.30 28.45
C SER A 233 -12.21 -8.49 27.02
N ASP A 234 -10.91 -8.74 26.85
CA ASP A 234 -10.33 -8.98 25.54
C ASP A 234 -10.97 -10.18 24.82
N ALA A 235 -11.32 -11.23 25.57
CA ALA A 235 -11.97 -12.43 25.05
C ALA A 235 -13.38 -12.16 24.49
N ASN A 236 -14.17 -11.29 25.13
CA ASN A 236 -15.45 -10.85 24.57
C ASN A 236 -15.23 -9.88 23.41
N GLY A 237 -14.26 -8.97 23.59
CA GLY A 237 -13.92 -7.92 22.64
C GLY A 237 -13.74 -8.47 21.23
N GLU A 238 -13.11 -9.63 21.07
CA GLU A 238 -12.88 -10.24 19.75
C GLU A 238 -14.20 -10.43 19.00
N THR A 239 -15.18 -11.11 19.61
CA THR A 239 -16.49 -11.30 18.99
C THR A 239 -17.23 -9.98 18.81
N LEU A 240 -17.14 -9.06 19.78
CA LEU A 240 -17.83 -7.78 19.74
C LEU A 240 -17.31 -6.89 18.60
N ALA A 241 -16.00 -6.79 18.43
CA ALA A 241 -15.38 -6.01 17.36
C ALA A 241 -15.79 -6.53 15.98
N GLU A 242 -15.79 -7.85 15.80
CA GLU A 242 -16.26 -8.52 14.59
C GLU A 242 -17.73 -8.25 14.31
N ALA A 243 -18.58 -8.28 15.34
CA ALA A 243 -20.01 -8.06 15.19
C ALA A 243 -20.32 -6.60 14.83
N VAL A 244 -19.55 -5.64 15.35
CA VAL A 244 -19.68 -4.23 14.97
C VAL A 244 -19.31 -4.03 13.50
N THR A 245 -18.23 -4.65 13.00
CA THR A 245 -17.89 -4.59 11.58
C THR A 245 -18.90 -5.32 10.68
N LEU A 246 -19.54 -6.38 11.19
CA LEU A 246 -20.61 -7.07 10.47
C LEU A 246 -21.85 -6.19 10.25
N ILE A 247 -22.13 -5.22 11.14
CA ILE A 247 -23.20 -4.21 10.91
C ILE A 247 -22.99 -3.54 9.55
N ASP A 248 -21.77 -3.07 9.31
CA ASP A 248 -21.38 -2.41 8.06
C ASP A 248 -21.32 -3.38 6.88
N SER A 249 -20.70 -4.56 7.08
CA SER A 249 -20.55 -5.57 6.02
C SER A 249 -21.91 -6.00 5.44
N ALA A 250 -22.96 -6.00 6.27
CA ALA A 250 -24.32 -6.35 5.89
C ALA A 250 -25.21 -5.14 5.51
N GLU A 251 -24.65 -3.93 5.46
CA GLU A 251 -25.35 -2.66 5.22
C GLU A 251 -26.52 -2.39 6.20
N GLU A 252 -26.40 -2.83 7.45
CA GLU A 252 -27.40 -2.64 8.51
C GLU A 252 -27.12 -1.42 9.40
N ASN A 253 -26.29 -0.48 8.92
CA ASN A 253 -25.82 0.72 9.64
C ASN A 253 -26.99 1.47 10.31
N ALA A 254 -28.10 1.66 9.59
CA ALA A 254 -29.28 2.39 10.08
C ALA A 254 -29.96 1.70 11.29
N ARG A 255 -30.06 0.37 11.28
CA ARG A 255 -30.77 -0.39 12.31
C ARG A 255 -30.00 -0.39 13.64
N TYR A 256 -28.68 -0.39 13.56
CA TYR A 256 -27.80 -0.56 14.71
C TYR A 256 -27.12 0.75 15.16
N ILE A 257 -27.65 1.93 14.80
CA ILE A 257 -27.19 3.22 15.37
C ILE A 257 -27.17 3.18 16.91
N HIS A 258 -28.17 2.55 17.54
CA HIS A 258 -28.22 2.39 18.99
C HIS A 258 -27.03 1.59 19.57
N VAL A 259 -26.40 0.70 18.80
CA VAL A 259 -25.19 -0.03 19.21
C VAL A 259 -23.98 0.90 19.16
N VAL A 260 -23.88 1.74 18.12
CA VAL A 260 -22.85 2.76 17.98
C VAL A 260 -22.91 3.74 19.15
N GLU A 261 -24.09 4.30 19.42
CA GLU A 261 -24.31 5.24 20.53
C GLU A 261 -23.96 4.60 21.89
N ARG A 262 -24.39 3.34 22.10
CA ARG A 262 -24.06 2.59 23.33
C ARG A 262 -22.55 2.44 23.51
N LEU A 263 -21.82 2.00 22.49
CA LEU A 263 -20.37 1.75 22.61
C LEU A 263 -19.59 3.04 22.87
N LEU A 264 -20.01 4.15 22.27
CA LEU A 264 -19.43 5.47 22.57
C LEU A 264 -19.76 5.92 24.01
N ALA A 265 -20.96 5.63 24.51
CA ALA A 265 -21.38 6.01 25.87
C ALA A 265 -20.76 5.14 26.97
N ASP A 266 -20.59 3.84 26.72
CA ASP A 266 -20.12 2.86 27.72
C ASP A 266 -18.60 2.81 27.86
N TYR A 267 -17.85 3.37 26.90
CA TYR A 267 -16.40 3.38 26.94
C TYR A 267 -15.87 4.15 28.16
N ASP A 268 -14.90 3.54 28.85
CA ASP A 268 -14.07 4.19 29.85
C ASP A 268 -12.63 3.66 29.81
N SER A 269 -11.75 4.22 30.65
CA SER A 269 -10.32 3.85 30.64
C SER A 269 -10.01 2.40 31.05
N SER A 270 -10.97 1.64 31.60
CA SER A 270 -10.76 0.22 31.90
C SER A 270 -10.63 -0.62 30.62
N TRP A 271 -11.19 -0.15 29.51
CA TRP A 271 -11.15 -0.81 28.20
C TRP A 271 -9.75 -0.77 27.58
N ASN A 272 -8.90 0.19 27.99
CA ASN A 272 -7.56 0.41 27.41
C ASN A 272 -6.61 -0.78 27.56
N SER A 273 -6.91 -1.69 28.50
CA SER A 273 -6.15 -2.92 28.72
C SER A 273 -6.51 -4.04 27.73
N SER A 274 -7.61 -3.92 27.01
CA SER A 274 -8.16 -4.94 26.11
C SER A 274 -8.11 -4.45 24.67
N TRP A 275 -7.19 -5.01 23.88
CA TRP A 275 -6.99 -4.63 22.49
C TRP A 275 -8.27 -4.78 21.66
N TRP A 276 -9.00 -5.87 21.86
CA TRP A 276 -10.22 -6.09 21.10
C TRP A 276 -11.39 -5.21 21.54
N MET A 277 -11.45 -4.79 22.81
CA MET A 277 -12.45 -3.82 23.27
C MET A 277 -12.20 -2.44 22.65
N LEU A 278 -10.94 -2.03 22.55
CA LEU A 278 -10.57 -0.80 21.83
C LEU A 278 -10.96 -0.87 20.36
N ASN A 279 -10.75 -2.01 19.69
CA ASN A 279 -11.19 -2.22 18.31
C ASN A 279 -12.71 -2.18 18.19
N ALA A 280 -13.45 -2.76 19.12
CA ALA A 280 -14.91 -2.72 19.12
C ALA A 280 -15.45 -1.28 19.15
N VAL A 281 -14.88 -0.42 19.99
CA VAL A 281 -15.25 1.01 20.02
C VAL A 281 -14.81 1.71 18.74
N ASN A 282 -13.60 1.44 18.22
CA ASN A 282 -13.14 2.08 16.99
C ASN A 282 -13.94 1.69 15.75
N ASN A 283 -14.41 0.44 15.68
CA ASN A 283 -15.16 -0.07 14.53
C ASN A 283 -16.50 0.66 14.32
N VAL A 284 -17.02 1.35 15.35
CA VAL A 284 -18.22 2.19 15.18
C VAL A 284 -18.00 3.30 14.15
N TYR A 285 -16.78 3.81 14.01
CA TYR A 285 -16.46 4.84 13.03
C TYR A 285 -16.47 4.30 11.61
N THR A 286 -16.23 2.99 11.41
CA THR A 286 -16.45 2.35 10.10
C THR A 286 -17.94 2.34 9.77
N VAL A 287 -18.79 2.01 10.76
CA VAL A 287 -20.25 2.03 10.61
C VAL A 287 -20.76 3.43 10.27
N THR A 288 -20.22 4.49 10.88
CA THR A 288 -20.59 5.87 10.52
C THR A 288 -20.05 6.28 9.15
N PHE A 289 -18.76 6.04 8.89
CA PHE A 289 -18.08 6.39 7.64
C PHE A 289 -18.83 5.85 6.43
N ARG A 290 -19.19 4.56 6.49
CA ARG A 290 -19.89 3.86 5.41
C ARG A 290 -21.41 4.03 5.44
N GLY A 291 -21.94 4.44 6.58
CA GLY A 291 -23.35 4.79 6.70
C GLY A 291 -23.74 5.95 5.77
N HIS A 292 -22.81 6.85 5.43
CA HIS A 292 -23.06 7.95 4.50
C HIS A 292 -23.44 7.47 3.07
N GLN A 293 -23.02 6.28 2.67
CA GLN A 293 -23.37 5.66 1.38
C GLN A 293 -24.68 4.85 1.46
N VAL A 294 -25.26 4.68 2.66
CA VAL A 294 -26.51 3.95 2.89
C VAL A 294 -27.66 4.96 3.12
N PRO A 295 -28.58 5.17 2.15
CA PRO A 295 -29.62 6.19 2.29
C PRO A 295 -30.48 6.05 3.55
N ALA A 296 -30.78 4.81 3.96
CA ALA A 296 -31.56 4.55 5.16
C ALA A 296 -30.86 5.02 6.45
N PHE A 297 -29.52 4.99 6.49
CA PHE A 297 -28.75 5.50 7.63
C PHE A 297 -28.84 7.02 7.71
N VAL A 298 -28.65 7.71 6.58
CA VAL A 298 -28.78 9.17 6.51
C VAL A 298 -30.16 9.62 6.97
N THR A 299 -31.22 8.99 6.44
CA THR A 299 -32.60 9.28 6.87
C THR A 299 -32.83 9.01 8.36
N ALA A 300 -32.24 7.94 8.92
CA ALA A 300 -32.37 7.64 10.34
C ALA A 300 -31.73 8.74 11.20
N VAL A 301 -30.52 9.18 10.87
CA VAL A 301 -29.82 10.26 11.60
C VAL A 301 -30.50 11.63 11.44
N GLU A 302 -31.08 11.91 10.27
CA GLU A 302 -31.92 13.11 10.08
C GLU A 302 -33.16 13.10 10.96
N SER A 303 -33.77 11.92 11.17
CA SER A 303 -34.96 11.78 12.00
C SER A 303 -34.67 11.81 13.50
N ASP A 304 -33.52 11.26 13.91
CA ASP A 304 -33.04 11.24 15.29
C ASP A 304 -31.54 11.52 15.31
N PRO A 305 -31.14 12.78 15.55
CA PRO A 305 -29.74 13.19 15.48
C PRO A 305 -28.95 12.87 16.76
N GLY A 306 -29.40 11.91 17.59
CA GLY A 306 -28.70 11.47 18.82
C GLY A 306 -27.26 11.03 18.56
N LEU A 307 -27.00 10.39 17.41
CA LEU A 307 -25.66 9.97 16.99
C LEU A 307 -24.68 11.16 16.91
N LEU A 308 -25.14 12.34 16.49
CA LEU A 308 -24.30 13.54 16.42
C LEU A 308 -23.87 14.01 17.82
N ASP A 309 -24.77 13.88 18.80
CA ASP A 309 -24.48 14.23 20.19
C ASP A 309 -23.54 13.19 20.83
N ALA A 310 -23.69 11.91 20.49
CA ALA A 310 -22.80 10.84 20.94
C ALA A 310 -21.37 11.03 20.42
N LEU A 311 -21.19 11.33 19.14
CA LEU A 311 -19.87 11.60 18.54
C LEU A 311 -19.22 12.85 19.17
N TYR A 312 -19.98 13.94 19.31
CA TYR A 312 -19.46 15.15 19.96
C TYR A 312 -19.12 14.92 21.43
N GLY A 313 -19.99 14.23 22.17
CA GLY A 313 -19.80 13.90 23.58
C GLY A 313 -18.56 13.04 23.81
N PHE A 314 -18.34 12.04 22.95
CA PHE A 314 -17.13 11.23 22.99
C PHE A 314 -15.88 12.08 22.74
N ALA A 315 -15.85 12.85 21.64
CA ALA A 315 -14.69 13.65 21.27
C ALA A 315 -14.33 14.70 22.34
N SER A 316 -15.34 15.43 22.84
CA SER A 316 -15.13 16.48 23.85
C SER A 316 -14.88 15.94 25.26
N GLY A 317 -15.43 14.76 25.59
CA GLY A 317 -15.24 14.12 26.89
C GLY A 317 -13.90 13.39 27.06
N HIS A 318 -13.25 13.02 25.96
CA HIS A 318 -12.04 12.18 25.95
C HIS A 318 -10.80 12.88 25.36
N LEU A 319 -10.68 14.19 25.55
CA LEU A 319 -9.50 14.96 25.11
C LEU A 319 -8.19 14.45 25.74
N SER A 320 -8.25 13.80 26.91
CA SER A 320 -7.08 13.22 27.59
C SER A 320 -6.49 12.00 26.87
N LEU A 321 -7.21 11.36 25.93
CA LEU A 321 -6.67 10.30 25.10
C LEU A 321 -5.76 10.84 23.99
N LEU A 322 -5.89 12.12 23.64
CA LEU A 322 -5.07 12.75 22.62
C LEU A 322 -3.62 12.86 23.11
N GLY A 323 -2.66 12.51 22.25
CA GLY A 323 -1.24 12.37 22.61
C GLY A 323 -0.89 11.03 23.28
N THR A 324 -1.81 10.07 23.32
CA THR A 324 -1.58 8.69 23.79
C THR A 324 -1.74 7.68 22.64
N ASP A 325 -1.51 6.40 22.90
CA ASP A 325 -1.77 5.32 21.93
C ASP A 325 -3.26 5.22 21.54
N GLN A 326 -4.19 5.71 22.37
CA GLN A 326 -5.63 5.72 22.10
C GLN A 326 -6.14 7.00 21.41
N SER A 327 -5.25 7.88 20.96
CA SER A 327 -5.60 9.17 20.33
C SER A 327 -6.59 9.03 19.17
N TYR A 328 -6.50 7.92 18.40
CA TYR A 328 -7.36 7.63 17.26
C TYR A 328 -8.85 7.55 17.63
N LEU A 329 -9.21 7.12 18.85
CA LEU A 329 -10.61 7.04 19.26
C LEU A 329 -11.25 8.43 19.28
N THR A 330 -10.58 9.38 19.92
CA THR A 330 -11.08 10.76 20.07
C THR A 330 -11.02 11.52 18.75
N SER A 331 -9.95 11.37 17.97
CA SER A 331 -9.84 12.06 16.67
C SER A 331 -10.85 11.54 15.65
N ASN A 332 -11.08 10.22 15.58
CA ASN A 332 -12.09 9.65 14.70
C ASN A 332 -13.50 10.13 15.06
N ALA A 333 -13.86 10.24 16.35
CA ALA A 333 -15.16 10.83 16.75
C ALA A 333 -15.36 12.24 16.17
N GLY A 334 -14.36 13.11 16.30
CA GLY A 334 -14.44 14.46 15.76
C GLY A 334 -14.50 14.50 14.23
N ARG A 335 -13.69 13.67 13.56
CA ARG A 335 -13.70 13.56 12.09
C ARG A 335 -15.05 13.06 11.59
N GLU A 336 -15.59 12.00 12.18
CA GLU A 336 -16.87 11.44 11.75
C GLU A 336 -18.05 12.37 12.06
N LEU A 337 -18.00 13.13 13.16
CA LEU A 337 -18.95 14.22 13.39
C LEU A 337 -18.89 15.25 12.24
N GLY A 338 -17.68 15.70 11.87
CA GLY A 338 -17.48 16.66 10.79
C GLY A 338 -17.98 16.16 9.43
N ARG A 339 -17.89 14.85 9.17
CA ARG A 339 -18.32 14.22 7.91
C ARG A 339 -19.83 14.38 7.64
N PHE A 340 -20.65 14.57 8.67
CA PHE A 340 -22.08 14.90 8.51
C PHE A 340 -22.35 16.29 7.89
N LEU A 341 -21.34 17.17 7.76
CA LEU A 341 -21.47 18.43 7.04
C LEU A 341 -21.81 18.24 5.55
N GLN A 342 -21.59 17.06 5.00
CA GLN A 342 -22.02 16.71 3.64
C GLN A 342 -23.55 16.78 3.47
N HIS A 343 -24.30 16.56 4.56
CA HIS A 343 -25.77 16.52 4.56
C HIS A 343 -26.34 17.88 4.96
N SER A 344 -26.90 18.60 3.98
CA SER A 344 -27.34 19.99 4.14
C SER A 344 -28.37 20.19 5.26
N THR A 345 -29.24 19.20 5.48
CA THR A 345 -30.27 19.12 6.53
C THR A 345 -29.68 19.08 7.94
N LEU A 346 -28.49 18.47 8.11
CA LEU A 346 -27.83 18.28 9.39
C LEU A 346 -26.85 19.42 9.73
N ARG A 347 -26.45 20.24 8.76
CA ARG A 347 -25.45 21.31 8.96
C ARG A 347 -25.78 22.21 10.16
N SER A 348 -27.02 22.67 10.30
CA SER A 348 -27.41 23.57 11.41
C SER A 348 -27.09 23.01 12.79
N LYS A 349 -27.10 21.68 12.96
CA LYS A 349 -26.69 20.99 14.19
C LYS A 349 -25.18 20.74 14.21
N VAL A 350 -24.58 20.31 13.11
CA VAL A 350 -23.16 19.91 13.07
C VAL A 350 -22.21 21.11 13.18
N ARG A 351 -22.49 22.24 12.53
CA ARG A 351 -21.61 23.43 12.53
C ARG A 351 -21.16 23.86 13.94
N PRO A 352 -22.07 24.16 14.89
CA PRO A 352 -21.66 24.59 16.23
C PRO A 352 -20.86 23.52 17.00
N LEU A 353 -21.15 22.23 16.77
CA LEU A 353 -20.41 21.13 17.41
C LEU A 353 -18.99 21.02 16.84
N ALA A 354 -18.82 21.10 15.52
CA ALA A 354 -17.52 21.13 14.87
C ALA A 354 -16.68 22.34 15.32
N THR A 355 -17.27 23.54 15.36
CA THR A 355 -16.62 24.74 15.91
C THR A 355 -16.23 24.55 17.38
N GLY A 356 -17.07 23.89 18.19
CA GLY A 356 -16.75 23.56 19.58
C GLY A 356 -15.48 22.70 19.70
N LEU A 357 -15.38 21.64 18.89
CA LEU A 357 -14.20 20.77 18.88
C LEU A 357 -12.94 21.51 18.40
N LEU A 358 -13.03 22.30 17.33
CA LEU A 358 -11.93 23.12 16.83
C LEU A 358 -11.43 24.12 17.88
N ASN A 359 -12.33 24.75 18.64
CA ASN A 359 -11.97 25.69 19.70
C ASN A 359 -11.35 25.01 20.93
N SER A 360 -11.65 23.72 21.16
CA SER A 360 -11.13 22.93 22.27
C SER A 360 -9.81 22.21 21.97
N SER A 361 -9.35 22.27 20.72
CA SER A 361 -8.13 21.61 20.23
C SER A 361 -7.23 22.61 19.50
N SER A 362 -6.04 22.18 19.09
CA SER A 362 -5.02 23.05 18.47
C SER A 362 -4.49 22.40 17.21
N ILE A 363 -4.11 23.22 16.21
CA ILE A 363 -3.48 22.77 14.95
C ILE A 363 -2.13 22.06 15.17
N THR A 364 -1.49 22.25 16.32
CA THR A 364 -0.25 21.55 16.73
C THR A 364 -0.36 21.01 18.16
N GLY A 365 0.55 20.08 18.50
CA GLY A 365 0.65 19.49 19.83
C GLY A 365 -0.28 18.30 20.03
N ALA A 366 -0.50 17.92 21.30
CA ALA A 366 -1.19 16.67 21.64
C ALA A 366 -2.61 16.56 21.05
N THR A 367 -3.33 17.68 20.88
CA THR A 367 -4.71 17.70 20.37
C THR A 367 -4.83 17.88 18.86
N ALA A 368 -3.71 17.97 18.14
CA ALA A 368 -3.69 18.12 16.68
C ALA A 368 -4.48 17.04 15.91
N PRO A 369 -4.44 15.74 16.28
CA PRO A 369 -5.23 14.73 15.60
C PRO A 369 -6.73 15.05 15.55
N LEU A 370 -7.29 15.59 16.64
CA LEU A 370 -8.69 16.01 16.69
C LEU A 370 -8.92 17.27 15.84
N TRP A 371 -8.07 18.29 16.02
CA TRP A 371 -8.22 19.56 15.30
C TRP A 371 -8.15 19.36 13.79
N VAL A 372 -7.13 18.64 13.31
CA VAL A 372 -6.91 18.40 11.89
C VAL A 372 -8.00 17.52 11.30
N GLY A 373 -8.44 16.47 12.02
CA GLY A 373 -9.54 15.61 11.58
C GLY A 373 -10.85 16.38 11.38
N VAL A 374 -11.20 17.28 12.31
CA VAL A 374 -12.39 18.13 12.15
C VAL A 374 -12.17 19.17 11.04
N ALA A 375 -11.00 19.82 11.01
CA ALA A 375 -10.68 20.88 10.06
C ALA A 375 -10.71 20.39 8.61
N GLU A 376 -10.22 19.17 8.35
CA GLU A 376 -10.27 18.53 7.04
C GLU A 376 -11.72 18.38 6.55
N MET A 377 -12.62 17.92 7.42
CA MET A 377 -14.03 17.76 7.07
C MET A 377 -14.74 19.09 6.83
N THR A 378 -14.45 20.13 7.61
CA THR A 378 -15.04 21.45 7.38
C THR A 378 -14.53 22.08 6.10
N ALA A 379 -13.22 21.96 5.82
CA ALA A 379 -12.61 22.45 4.59
C ALA A 379 -13.13 21.72 3.34
N PHE A 380 -13.46 20.44 3.45
CA PHE A 380 -13.95 19.65 2.33
C PHE A 380 -15.47 19.77 2.10
N TYR A 381 -16.29 19.55 3.13
CA TYR A 381 -17.75 19.46 3.00
C TYR A 381 -18.49 20.79 3.19
N ASP A 382 -17.85 21.79 3.79
CA ASP A 382 -18.45 23.09 4.12
C ASP A 382 -17.51 24.25 3.78
N ALA A 383 -16.72 24.11 2.71
CA ALA A 383 -15.72 25.09 2.26
C ALA A 383 -16.25 26.52 2.14
N ALA A 384 -17.52 26.69 1.78
CA ALA A 384 -18.17 27.99 1.66
C ALA A 384 -18.26 28.74 3.01
N ASP A 385 -18.22 28.03 4.13
CA ASP A 385 -18.25 28.57 5.49
C ASP A 385 -16.88 28.44 6.19
N CYS A 386 -15.78 28.18 5.45
CA CYS A 386 -14.45 27.95 6.02
C CYS A 386 -13.98 29.06 6.99
N SER A 387 -14.47 30.29 6.82
CA SER A 387 -14.09 31.44 7.65
C SER A 387 -14.68 31.34 9.07
N SER A 388 -15.82 30.69 9.24
CA SER A 388 -16.43 30.47 10.56
C SER A 388 -15.64 29.45 11.38
N TYR A 389 -14.98 28.51 10.70
CA TYR A 389 -14.13 27.49 11.30
C TYR A 389 -12.65 27.89 11.41
N GLY A 390 -12.21 28.90 10.65
CA GLY A 390 -10.80 29.23 10.50
C GLY A 390 -10.02 28.25 9.62
N THR A 391 -10.69 27.50 8.75
CA THR A 391 -10.09 26.39 7.96
C THR A 391 -9.94 26.71 6.48
N CYS A 392 -10.06 27.99 6.09
CA CYS A 392 -9.81 28.42 4.72
C CYS A 392 -8.34 28.17 4.33
N ASP A 393 -8.11 27.56 3.17
CA ASP A 393 -6.75 27.18 2.71
C ASP A 393 -5.99 26.32 3.75
N LEU A 394 -6.68 25.31 4.27
CA LEU A 394 -6.16 24.39 5.29
C LEU A 394 -4.76 23.83 4.95
N PRO A 395 -4.46 23.34 3.74
CA PRO A 395 -3.13 22.81 3.43
C PRO A 395 -2.00 23.83 3.65
N ALA A 396 -2.19 25.10 3.28
CA ALA A 396 -1.19 26.14 3.49
C ALA A 396 -1.03 26.48 4.98
N GLN A 397 -2.12 26.49 5.75
CA GLN A 397 -2.08 26.70 7.20
C GLN A 397 -1.29 25.58 7.90
N LEU A 398 -1.58 24.32 7.56
CA LEU A 398 -0.86 23.17 8.09
C LEU A 398 0.61 23.22 7.72
N ALA A 399 0.95 23.43 6.44
CA ALA A 399 2.34 23.54 6.00
C ALA A 399 3.12 24.63 6.75
N LYS A 400 2.49 25.78 7.01
CA LYS A 400 3.09 26.87 7.79
C LYS A 400 3.27 26.50 9.26
N ALA A 401 2.34 25.75 9.83
CA ALA A 401 2.36 25.38 11.24
C ALA A 401 3.35 24.25 11.54
N VAL A 402 3.48 23.27 10.64
CA VAL A 402 4.20 22.02 10.92
C VAL A 402 5.34 21.70 9.97
N LEU A 403 5.58 22.44 8.89
CA LEU A 403 6.76 22.22 8.02
C LEU A 403 7.64 23.49 7.92
N PRO A 404 8.21 23.99 9.04
CA PRO A 404 8.99 25.23 9.04
C PRO A 404 10.37 25.08 8.37
N VAL A 405 10.90 23.87 8.25
CA VAL A 405 12.21 23.63 7.63
C VAL A 405 12.03 23.51 6.12
N THR A 406 12.80 24.29 5.36
CA THR A 406 12.94 24.14 3.90
C THR A 406 14.42 24.18 3.56
N TYR A 407 14.92 23.12 2.91
CA TYR A 407 16.34 22.93 2.64
C TYR A 407 16.55 22.43 1.21
N ALA A 408 17.26 23.20 0.39
CA ALA A 408 17.57 22.81 -0.98
C ALA A 408 18.78 21.84 -1.00
N CYS A 409 18.56 20.58 -1.38
CA CYS A 409 19.63 19.60 -1.56
C CYS A 409 20.38 19.82 -2.88
N SER A 410 19.65 20.24 -3.92
CA SER A 410 20.15 20.53 -5.27
C SER A 410 19.17 21.50 -5.97
N SER A 411 19.39 21.78 -7.26
CA SER A 411 18.40 22.49 -8.08
C SER A 411 17.11 21.69 -8.34
N SER A 412 17.15 20.37 -8.16
CA SER A 412 16.04 19.44 -8.42
C SER A 412 15.44 18.83 -7.16
N ILE A 413 16.04 18.99 -5.98
CA ILE A 413 15.59 18.31 -4.75
C ILE A 413 15.49 19.32 -3.61
N THR A 414 14.33 19.42 -2.98
CA THR A 414 14.10 20.23 -1.78
C THR A 414 13.50 19.38 -0.67
N ILE A 415 14.10 19.39 0.52
CA ILE A 415 13.50 18.82 1.73
C ILE A 415 12.63 19.87 2.41
N ARG A 416 11.40 19.48 2.76
CA ARG A 416 10.50 20.23 3.64
C ARG A 416 10.21 19.40 4.88
N ALA A 417 10.61 19.87 6.06
CA ALA A 417 10.55 19.04 7.25
C ALA A 417 9.89 19.75 8.44
N GLN A 418 9.33 18.96 9.34
CA GLN A 418 8.84 19.43 10.63
C GLN A 418 10.02 19.79 11.54
N GLN A 419 10.95 18.86 11.73
CA GLN A 419 12.22 19.09 12.40
C GLN A 419 13.30 18.17 11.82
N MET A 420 14.45 18.74 11.48
CA MET A 420 15.68 18.00 11.20
C MET A 420 16.87 18.87 11.57
N THR A 421 17.91 18.28 12.13
CA THR A 421 19.20 18.94 12.38
C THR A 421 19.93 19.18 11.06
N SER A 422 20.92 20.09 11.09
CA SER A 422 21.77 20.34 9.92
C SER A 422 22.54 19.11 9.45
N GLY A 423 22.94 18.23 10.37
CA GLY A 423 23.62 16.97 10.06
C GLY A 423 22.70 15.96 9.37
N GLU A 424 21.47 15.79 9.87
CA GLU A 424 20.46 14.90 9.26
C GLU A 424 20.05 15.39 7.87
N LEU A 425 19.87 16.71 7.69
CA LEU A 425 19.60 17.31 6.38
C LEU A 425 20.76 17.05 5.40
N ALA A 426 21.99 17.31 5.82
CA ALA A 426 23.17 17.11 4.97
C ALA A 426 23.35 15.63 4.59
N SER A 427 23.17 14.71 5.54
CA SER A 427 23.25 13.26 5.30
C SER A 427 22.16 12.79 4.32
N SER A 428 20.91 13.20 4.55
CA SER A 428 19.77 12.84 3.69
C SER A 428 19.96 13.37 2.26
N CYS A 429 20.37 14.63 2.10
CA CYS A 429 20.70 15.21 0.80
C CYS A 429 21.92 14.54 0.13
N GLY A 430 22.90 14.08 0.92
CA GLY A 430 24.03 13.30 0.41
C GLY A 430 23.57 11.97 -0.18
N SER A 431 22.67 11.27 0.54
CA SER A 431 22.11 10.00 0.09
C SER A 431 21.29 10.16 -1.19
N LEU A 432 20.35 11.12 -1.23
CA LEU A 432 19.50 11.36 -2.41
C LEU A 432 20.33 11.67 -3.67
N ARG A 433 21.34 12.54 -3.57
CA ARG A 433 22.19 12.89 -4.72
C ARG A 433 23.05 11.72 -5.20
N SER A 434 23.50 10.85 -4.30
CA SER A 434 24.34 9.72 -4.67
C SER A 434 23.51 8.56 -5.25
N GLN A 435 22.29 8.37 -4.73
CA GLN A 435 21.32 7.44 -5.32
C GLN A 435 20.89 7.88 -6.72
N ASP A 436 20.69 9.18 -6.96
CA ASP A 436 20.37 9.75 -8.27
C ASP A 436 21.39 9.28 -9.34
N ALA A 437 22.69 9.46 -9.05
CA ALA A 437 23.76 8.97 -9.92
C ALA A 437 23.74 7.44 -10.09
N TYR A 438 23.57 6.70 -9.00
CA TYR A 438 23.50 5.24 -9.03
C TYR A 438 22.34 4.73 -9.90
N PHE A 439 21.16 5.34 -9.79
CA PHE A 439 19.98 5.00 -10.59
C PHE A 439 20.28 5.17 -12.09
N HIS A 440 20.83 6.32 -12.49
CA HIS A 440 21.16 6.61 -13.89
C HIS A 440 22.17 5.60 -14.46
N ASP A 441 23.15 5.16 -13.68
CA ASP A 441 24.10 4.11 -14.09
C ASP A 441 23.41 2.75 -14.26
N VAL A 442 22.43 2.42 -13.41
CA VAL A 442 21.64 1.19 -13.50
C VAL A 442 20.76 1.21 -14.74
N VAL A 443 19.99 2.27 -14.98
CA VAL A 443 18.97 2.25 -16.05
C VAL A 443 19.51 2.69 -17.40
N ARG A 444 20.62 3.46 -17.42
CA ARG A 444 21.25 3.99 -18.64
C ARG A 444 20.25 4.77 -19.50
N ASP A 445 19.49 5.66 -18.87
CA ASP A 445 18.56 6.54 -19.58
C ASP A 445 19.31 7.64 -20.36
N ASN A 446 18.56 8.40 -21.16
CA ASN A 446 19.08 9.52 -21.95
C ASN A 446 18.47 10.85 -21.50
N GLY A 447 18.06 10.95 -20.24
CA GLY A 447 17.29 12.05 -19.69
C GLY A 447 15.79 11.72 -19.57
N PRO A 448 14.97 12.70 -19.13
CA PRO A 448 13.57 12.48 -18.81
C PRO A 448 12.76 11.93 -19.99
N VAL A 449 11.76 11.10 -19.69
CA VAL A 449 10.82 10.58 -20.69
C VAL A 449 10.08 11.73 -21.39
N ALA A 450 9.66 11.48 -22.62
CA ALA A 450 8.99 12.51 -23.41
C ALA A 450 7.70 13.00 -22.71
N GLY A 451 7.50 14.31 -22.64
CA GLY A 451 6.28 14.90 -22.09
C GLY A 451 6.29 15.10 -20.57
N ASP A 452 7.23 14.49 -19.83
CA ASP A 452 7.43 14.83 -18.42
C ASP A 452 7.98 16.27 -18.28
N ARG A 453 7.31 17.06 -17.45
CA ARG A 453 7.65 18.46 -17.13
C ARG A 453 8.02 18.66 -15.67
N ASN A 454 8.12 17.58 -14.90
CA ASN A 454 8.69 17.65 -13.58
C ASN A 454 10.12 18.22 -13.72
N GLY A 455 10.56 18.98 -12.74
CA GLY A 455 11.92 19.54 -12.72
C GLY A 455 12.52 19.57 -11.33
N THR A 456 11.66 19.41 -10.33
CA THR A 456 11.97 19.38 -8.91
C THR A 456 11.12 18.33 -8.22
N ILE A 457 11.60 17.80 -7.10
CA ILE A 457 10.82 17.02 -6.13
C ILE A 457 10.88 17.71 -4.76
N GLU A 458 9.75 17.72 -4.05
CA GLU A 458 9.71 18.02 -2.61
C GLU A 458 9.73 16.71 -1.81
N VAL A 459 10.75 16.54 -0.96
CA VAL A 459 10.80 15.46 0.04
C VAL A 459 10.25 16.00 1.35
N VAL A 460 9.04 15.60 1.71
CA VAL A 460 8.32 16.05 2.90
C VAL A 460 8.57 15.07 4.05
N VAL A 461 9.07 15.57 5.19
CA VAL A 461 9.47 14.74 6.34
C VAL A 461 8.78 15.21 7.62
N PHE A 462 7.87 14.40 8.15
CA PHE A 462 7.27 14.59 9.47
C PHE A 462 8.13 13.99 10.58
N ASP A 463 8.00 14.46 11.82
CA ASP A 463 8.86 14.02 12.94
C ASP A 463 8.55 12.61 13.45
N SER A 464 7.38 12.08 13.10
CA SER A 464 6.94 10.76 13.54
C SER A 464 5.86 10.19 12.65
N SER A 465 5.67 8.87 12.74
CA SER A 465 4.53 8.16 12.16
C SER A 465 3.17 8.75 12.59
N THR A 466 3.09 9.32 13.80
CA THR A 466 1.85 9.94 14.32
C THR A 466 1.59 11.31 13.71
N ASP A 467 2.64 12.12 13.49
CA ASP A 467 2.52 13.40 12.79
C ASP A 467 2.16 13.18 11.32
N TYR A 468 2.76 12.17 10.68
CA TYR A 468 2.40 11.76 9.32
C TYR A 468 0.90 11.42 9.22
N GLN A 469 0.38 10.54 10.10
CA GLN A 469 -1.04 10.21 10.14
C GLN A 469 -1.95 11.41 10.43
N THR A 470 -1.47 12.37 11.21
CA THR A 470 -2.23 13.57 11.60
C THR A 470 -2.34 14.55 10.45
N TYR A 471 -1.25 14.85 9.75
CA TYR A 471 -1.18 16.00 8.84
C TYR A 471 -1.19 15.63 7.36
N ALA A 472 -0.55 14.52 6.97
CA ALA A 472 -0.24 14.26 5.56
C ALA A 472 -1.50 14.09 4.70
N GLY A 473 -2.51 13.38 5.23
CA GLY A 473 -3.82 13.23 4.58
C GLY A 473 -4.51 14.57 4.32
N ALA A 474 -4.59 15.44 5.34
CA ALA A 474 -5.25 16.75 5.22
C ALA A 474 -4.47 17.75 4.33
N MET A 475 -3.14 17.60 4.23
CA MET A 475 -2.28 18.48 3.43
C MET A 475 -2.20 18.07 1.96
N TYR A 476 -2.08 16.77 1.72
CA TYR A 476 -1.73 16.22 0.41
C TYR A 476 -2.79 15.28 -0.16
N GLY A 477 -3.82 14.94 0.60
CA GLY A 477 -4.86 14.00 0.17
C GLY A 477 -4.27 12.61 -0.07
N ILE A 478 -3.56 12.04 0.91
CA ILE A 478 -2.99 10.69 0.78
C ILE A 478 -3.52 9.77 1.86
N ASP A 479 -3.56 8.46 1.59
CA ASP A 479 -3.71 7.47 2.65
C ASP A 479 -2.43 7.47 3.48
N THR A 480 -2.58 7.37 4.80
CA THR A 480 -1.46 7.45 5.74
C THR A 480 -1.21 6.14 6.46
N ASN A 481 -1.78 5.02 6.01
CA ASN A 481 -1.52 3.68 6.54
C ASN A 481 -0.41 2.97 5.72
N ASN A 482 0.69 3.68 5.48
CA ASN A 482 1.84 3.21 4.71
C ASN A 482 3.14 3.81 5.30
N GLY A 483 4.28 3.34 4.82
CA GLY A 483 5.62 3.77 5.25
C GLY A 483 6.08 5.12 4.68
N GLY A 484 5.20 5.85 4.01
CA GLY A 484 5.53 6.97 3.15
C GLY A 484 4.92 6.74 1.76
N MET A 485 4.85 7.82 0.97
CA MET A 485 4.17 7.78 -0.31
C MET A 485 4.84 8.70 -1.33
N TYR A 486 5.06 8.18 -2.54
CA TYR A 486 5.35 9.00 -3.71
C TYR A 486 4.05 9.44 -4.39
N LEU A 487 3.87 10.76 -4.47
CA LEU A 487 2.76 11.42 -5.14
C LEU A 487 3.29 12.12 -6.39
N GLU A 488 3.11 11.47 -7.54
CA GLU A 488 3.59 11.96 -8.85
C GLU A 488 2.77 13.16 -9.32
N GLY A 489 1.44 13.07 -9.28
CA GLY A 489 0.54 14.04 -9.89
C GLY A 489 0.44 13.85 -11.41
N ASP A 490 0.22 14.93 -12.16
CA ASP A 490 0.23 14.90 -13.63
C ASP A 490 1.60 15.38 -14.12
N PRO A 491 2.52 14.47 -14.51
CA PRO A 491 3.87 14.84 -14.94
C PRO A 491 3.88 15.73 -16.18
N SER A 492 2.80 15.75 -16.99
CA SER A 492 2.69 16.59 -18.17
C SER A 492 2.18 18.01 -17.88
N ALA A 493 1.56 18.23 -16.71
CA ALA A 493 0.98 19.50 -16.33
C ALA A 493 2.05 20.55 -16.00
N ALA A 494 1.85 21.78 -16.47
CA ALA A 494 2.69 22.91 -16.07
C ALA A 494 2.45 23.22 -14.58
N GLY A 495 3.51 23.26 -13.79
CA GLY A 495 3.44 23.53 -12.35
C GLY A 495 3.09 22.31 -11.50
N ASN A 496 3.13 21.10 -12.06
CA ASN A 496 3.11 19.88 -11.25
C ASN A 496 4.29 19.88 -10.26
N GLN A 497 4.04 19.44 -9.03
CA GLN A 497 5.05 19.33 -8.00
C GLN A 497 5.00 17.92 -7.42
N PRO A 498 5.84 17.00 -7.91
CA PRO A 498 5.92 15.66 -7.35
C PRO A 498 6.46 15.73 -5.93
N ARG A 499 5.98 14.82 -5.07
CA ARG A 499 6.36 14.77 -3.66
C ARG A 499 6.64 13.36 -3.22
N PHE A 500 7.73 13.18 -2.49
CA PHE A 500 7.89 12.03 -1.61
C PHE A 500 7.52 12.49 -0.19
N ILE A 501 6.52 11.85 0.44
CA ILE A 501 5.97 12.27 1.72
C ILE A 501 6.18 11.14 2.73
N ALA A 502 6.96 11.38 3.78
CA ALA A 502 7.33 10.38 4.78
C ALA A 502 7.59 11.01 6.15
N TYR A 503 8.19 10.24 7.04
CA TYR A 503 8.49 10.61 8.43
C TYR A 503 9.80 9.99 8.90
N GLU A 504 10.32 10.50 10.02
CA GLU A 504 11.42 9.86 10.75
C GLU A 504 10.98 8.48 11.25
N ALA A 505 11.81 7.46 11.02
CA ALA A 505 11.62 6.13 11.60
C ALA A 505 11.94 6.14 13.11
N GLU A 506 11.02 6.67 13.93
CA GLU A 506 11.30 7.00 15.34
C GLU A 506 11.74 5.82 16.22
N TRP A 507 11.54 4.59 15.76
CA TRP A 507 11.97 3.36 16.42
C TRP A 507 13.45 3.01 16.21
N LEU A 508 14.14 3.67 15.27
CA LEU A 508 15.58 3.49 15.03
C LEU A 508 16.45 4.43 15.88
N ARG A 509 15.83 5.32 16.68
CA ARG A 509 16.55 6.24 17.55
C ARG A 509 17.56 5.51 18.47
N PRO A 510 18.78 6.05 18.65
CA PRO A 510 19.18 7.42 18.29
C PRO A 510 19.60 7.62 16.83
N ASP A 511 19.60 6.58 15.98
CA ASP A 511 19.94 6.72 14.56
C ASP A 511 18.77 7.35 13.80
N PHE A 512 19.04 8.44 13.09
CA PHE A 512 18.05 9.12 12.27
C PHE A 512 17.96 8.47 10.88
N GLN A 513 16.76 8.09 10.48
CA GLN A 513 16.45 7.68 9.10
C GLN A 513 15.07 8.22 8.70
N ILE A 514 14.97 8.75 7.49
CA ILE A 514 13.67 8.98 6.85
C ILE A 514 13.19 7.61 6.38
N TRP A 515 12.02 7.18 6.85
CA TRP A 515 11.49 5.86 6.53
C TRP A 515 11.28 5.71 5.02
N ASN A 516 11.72 4.57 4.47
CA ASN A 516 11.66 4.22 3.04
C ASN A 516 12.29 5.22 2.05
N LEU A 517 13.17 6.12 2.50
CA LEU A 517 13.76 7.20 1.68
C LEU A 517 14.25 6.75 0.30
N ASN A 518 15.11 5.73 0.27
CA ASN A 518 15.74 5.30 -0.98
C ASN A 518 14.78 4.49 -1.87
N HIS A 519 13.80 3.81 -1.29
CA HIS A 519 12.75 3.12 -2.08
C HIS A 519 11.90 4.16 -2.82
N GLU A 520 11.34 5.12 -2.08
CA GLU A 520 10.38 6.09 -2.60
C GLU A 520 11.03 7.12 -3.53
N TYR A 521 12.30 7.47 -3.29
CA TYR A 521 13.04 8.29 -4.25
C TYR A 521 13.26 7.57 -5.58
N THR A 522 13.33 6.23 -5.58
CA THR A 522 13.42 5.47 -6.83
C THR A 522 12.14 5.59 -7.65
N HIS A 523 10.96 5.61 -7.03
CA HIS A 523 9.70 5.80 -7.76
C HIS A 523 9.64 7.13 -8.50
N TYR A 524 10.17 8.20 -7.91
CA TYR A 524 10.33 9.49 -8.61
C TYR A 524 11.25 9.39 -9.83
N LEU A 525 12.39 8.71 -9.67
CA LEU A 525 13.35 8.56 -10.75
C LEU A 525 12.80 7.65 -11.87
N ASP A 526 12.16 6.54 -11.52
CA ASP A 526 11.54 5.59 -12.45
C ASP A 526 10.42 6.27 -13.26
N GLY A 527 9.49 6.97 -12.59
CA GLY A 527 8.43 7.75 -13.26
C GLY A 527 8.99 8.83 -14.19
N ARG A 528 10.09 9.48 -13.81
CA ARG A 528 10.70 10.56 -14.60
C ARG A 528 11.52 10.06 -15.80
N PHE A 529 12.24 8.96 -15.65
CA PHE A 529 13.32 8.58 -16.58
C PHE A 529 13.07 7.26 -17.32
N ASP A 530 12.16 6.41 -16.83
CA ASP A 530 11.88 5.10 -17.41
C ASP A 530 10.42 4.88 -17.79
N MET A 531 9.47 5.44 -17.06
CA MET A 531 8.05 5.16 -17.26
C MET A 531 7.32 6.34 -17.92
N TYR A 532 6.87 6.18 -19.17
CA TYR A 532 6.18 7.27 -19.89
C TYR A 532 4.75 7.54 -19.41
N GLY A 533 4.46 8.78 -19.04
CA GLY A 533 3.12 9.20 -18.65
C GLY A 533 2.97 9.20 -17.13
N ASP A 534 1.73 9.23 -16.65
CA ASP A 534 1.44 9.13 -15.22
C ASP A 534 1.36 7.67 -14.76
N PHE A 535 1.26 7.46 -13.45
CA PHE A 535 1.08 6.14 -12.85
C PHE A 535 -0.05 5.30 -13.49
N ASN A 536 -1.15 5.94 -13.92
CA ASN A 536 -2.24 5.24 -14.61
C ASN A 536 -1.79 4.65 -15.95
N ALA A 537 -1.02 5.39 -16.74
CA ALA A 537 -0.43 4.88 -17.96
C ALA A 537 0.49 3.67 -17.67
N ASN A 538 1.28 3.78 -16.61
CA ASN A 538 2.30 2.81 -16.20
C ASN A 538 1.72 1.44 -15.83
N ILE A 539 0.49 1.37 -15.33
CA ILE A 539 -0.16 0.14 -14.87
C ILE A 539 -1.23 -0.42 -15.83
N THR A 540 -1.32 0.11 -17.06
CA THR A 540 -2.24 -0.42 -18.09
C THR A 540 -1.95 -1.86 -18.50
N THR A 541 -0.73 -2.33 -18.23
CA THR A 541 -0.34 -3.75 -18.28
C THR A 541 0.32 -4.12 -16.94
N PRO A 542 0.44 -5.42 -16.59
CA PRO A 542 1.09 -5.81 -15.34
C PRO A 542 2.57 -5.40 -15.32
N THR A 543 2.87 -4.32 -14.59
CA THR A 543 4.22 -3.73 -14.44
C THR A 543 4.69 -3.70 -12.98
N ILE A 544 3.87 -4.12 -12.02
CA ILE A 544 4.16 -3.97 -10.58
C ILE A 544 5.38 -4.78 -10.14
N TRP A 545 5.69 -5.90 -10.80
CA TRP A 545 6.95 -6.62 -10.58
C TRP A 545 8.18 -5.74 -10.82
N TRP A 546 8.10 -4.84 -11.80
CA TRP A 546 9.12 -3.85 -12.10
C TRP A 546 9.01 -2.69 -11.13
N VAL A 547 7.88 -1.98 -11.06
CA VAL A 547 7.72 -0.75 -10.26
C VAL A 547 8.21 -0.96 -8.82
N GLU A 548 7.71 -2.00 -8.16
CA GLU A 548 8.08 -2.28 -6.76
C GLU A 548 9.39 -3.03 -6.62
N GLY A 549 9.62 -4.02 -7.50
CA GLY A 549 10.85 -4.80 -7.47
C GLY A 549 12.09 -3.96 -7.78
N PHE A 550 11.95 -2.94 -8.63
CA PHE A 550 13.02 -2.05 -9.03
C PHE A 550 13.33 -1.01 -7.95
N ALA A 551 12.30 -0.44 -7.32
CA ALA A 551 12.49 0.42 -6.14
C ALA A 551 13.21 -0.32 -5.00
N GLU A 552 12.83 -1.57 -4.74
CA GLU A 552 13.54 -2.43 -3.78
C GLU A 552 14.98 -2.73 -4.25
N TYR A 553 15.17 -3.05 -5.54
CA TYR A 553 16.48 -3.37 -6.09
C TYR A 553 17.45 -2.20 -5.94
N VAL A 554 17.04 -1.00 -6.35
CA VAL A 554 17.84 0.22 -6.22
C VAL A 554 18.10 0.51 -4.75
N SER A 555 17.07 0.50 -3.90
CA SER A 555 17.19 0.80 -2.48
C SER A 555 18.20 -0.09 -1.76
N TYR A 556 18.10 -1.40 -1.88
CA TYR A 556 19.02 -2.35 -1.21
C TYR A 556 20.43 -2.32 -1.83
N SER A 557 20.53 -2.28 -3.16
CA SER A 557 21.81 -2.36 -3.86
C SER A 557 22.63 -1.08 -3.70
N TYR A 558 22.01 0.10 -3.78
CA TYR A 558 22.66 1.39 -3.54
C TYR A 558 23.23 1.50 -2.12
N ARG A 559 22.46 1.04 -1.13
CA ARG A 559 22.89 1.04 0.29
C ARG A 559 23.93 -0.04 0.61
N GLY A 560 24.14 -1.00 -0.30
CA GLY A 560 25.04 -2.12 -0.08
C GLY A 560 24.57 -3.07 1.03
N VAL A 561 23.25 -3.19 1.23
CA VAL A 561 22.66 -4.05 2.27
C VAL A 561 21.95 -5.26 1.64
N PRO A 562 22.09 -6.46 2.21
CA PRO A 562 21.39 -7.63 1.69
C PRO A 562 19.89 -7.55 1.99
N TYR A 563 19.05 -8.00 1.06
CA TYR A 563 17.63 -8.18 1.28
C TYR A 563 17.35 -9.60 1.76
N THR A 564 17.62 -9.86 3.04
CA THR A 564 17.64 -11.21 3.64
C THR A 564 16.31 -11.96 3.53
N GLU A 565 15.20 -11.23 3.57
CA GLU A 565 13.84 -11.75 3.47
C GLU A 565 13.55 -12.21 2.05
N ALA A 566 13.96 -11.45 1.04
CA ALA A 566 13.88 -11.88 -0.35
C ALA A 566 14.77 -13.11 -0.62
N MET A 567 15.96 -13.15 -0.03
CA MET A 567 16.84 -14.33 -0.11
C MET A 567 16.22 -15.58 0.54
N THR A 568 15.48 -15.40 1.63
CA THR A 568 14.74 -16.48 2.28
C THR A 568 13.62 -16.99 1.38
N GLU A 569 12.88 -16.09 0.73
CA GLU A 569 11.84 -16.45 -0.25
C GLU A 569 12.42 -17.14 -1.48
N ALA A 570 13.60 -16.71 -1.96
CA ALA A 570 14.31 -17.39 -3.04
C ALA A 570 14.52 -18.88 -2.74
N GLY A 571 14.88 -19.22 -1.49
CA GLY A 571 15.06 -20.61 -1.05
C GLY A 571 13.80 -21.46 -1.07
N ARG A 572 12.60 -20.85 -1.12
CA ARG A 572 11.32 -21.56 -1.26
C ARG A 572 11.03 -21.96 -2.70
N GLY A 573 11.57 -21.24 -3.69
CA GLY A 573 11.32 -21.51 -5.10
C GLY A 573 9.84 -21.44 -5.51
N THR A 574 9.05 -20.59 -4.85
CA THR A 574 7.58 -20.57 -4.97
C THR A 574 7.09 -20.25 -6.39
N TYR A 575 7.71 -19.28 -7.07
CA TYR A 575 7.24 -18.78 -8.36
C TYR A 575 8.27 -18.98 -9.49
N ALA A 576 7.77 -19.35 -10.67
CA ALA A 576 8.53 -19.24 -11.90
C ALA A 576 8.66 -17.76 -12.29
N LEU A 577 9.74 -17.38 -12.98
CA LEU A 577 9.96 -16.00 -13.41
C LEU A 577 8.81 -15.52 -14.30
N SER A 578 8.37 -16.35 -15.25
CA SER A 578 7.27 -16.00 -16.16
C SER A 578 5.97 -15.64 -15.44
N THR A 579 5.71 -16.23 -14.27
CA THR A 579 4.53 -15.92 -13.44
C THR A 579 4.65 -14.55 -12.80
N LEU A 580 5.86 -14.10 -12.46
CA LEU A 580 6.08 -12.83 -11.80
C LEU A 580 5.81 -11.63 -12.73
N PHE A 581 5.92 -11.81 -14.04
CA PHE A 581 5.52 -10.78 -15.02
C PHE A 581 4.03 -10.44 -14.98
N ASP A 582 3.19 -11.23 -14.29
CA ASP A 582 1.75 -10.97 -14.09
C ASP A 582 1.43 -10.32 -12.74
N THR A 583 2.45 -9.84 -12.02
CA THR A 583 2.24 -9.25 -10.69
C THR A 583 1.53 -7.89 -10.79
N THR A 584 0.57 -7.70 -9.90
CA THR A 584 -0.28 -6.52 -9.71
C THR A 584 -0.48 -6.32 -8.20
N TYR A 585 -0.96 -5.14 -7.77
CA TYR A 585 -1.26 -4.88 -6.35
C TYR A 585 -2.39 -5.72 -5.75
N SER A 586 -3.15 -6.47 -6.55
CA SER A 586 -4.12 -7.44 -6.04
C SER A 586 -3.48 -8.69 -5.43
N HIS A 587 -2.16 -8.86 -5.57
CA HIS A 587 -1.40 -9.95 -4.99
C HIS A 587 -0.87 -9.58 -3.60
N ASP A 588 -0.40 -10.58 -2.86
CA ASP A 588 0.18 -10.36 -1.54
C ASP A 588 1.51 -9.56 -1.59
N THR A 589 1.86 -8.94 -0.46
CA THR A 589 3.07 -8.12 -0.33
C THR A 589 4.35 -8.91 -0.55
N THR A 590 4.38 -10.21 -0.25
CA THR A 590 5.56 -11.05 -0.51
C THR A 590 5.80 -11.19 -2.02
N ARG A 591 4.75 -11.43 -2.80
CA ARG A 591 4.85 -11.49 -4.27
C ARG A 591 5.20 -10.14 -4.88
N VAL A 592 4.58 -9.05 -4.41
CA VAL A 592 4.81 -7.69 -4.93
C VAL A 592 6.26 -7.24 -4.72
N TYR A 593 6.76 -7.28 -3.48
CA TYR A 593 8.04 -6.65 -3.16
C TYR A 593 9.22 -7.62 -3.22
N ARG A 594 9.16 -8.75 -2.50
CA ARG A 594 10.30 -9.66 -2.40
C ARG A 594 10.54 -10.43 -3.70
N TRP A 595 9.48 -11.00 -4.26
CA TRP A 595 9.59 -11.70 -5.54
C TRP A 595 9.75 -10.72 -6.71
N GLY A 596 9.16 -9.53 -6.64
CA GLY A 596 9.47 -8.42 -7.56
C GLY A 596 10.96 -8.07 -7.56
N TYR A 597 11.55 -7.85 -6.37
CA TYR A 597 12.98 -7.58 -6.20
C TYR A 597 13.84 -8.66 -6.85
N LEU A 598 13.56 -9.94 -6.56
CA LEU A 598 14.32 -11.05 -7.12
C LEU A 598 14.23 -11.08 -8.65
N ALA A 599 13.02 -10.89 -9.20
CA ALA A 599 12.79 -10.91 -10.65
C ALA A 599 13.52 -9.76 -11.35
N THR A 600 13.37 -8.54 -10.82
CA THR A 600 14.05 -7.34 -11.35
C THR A 600 15.55 -7.48 -11.28
N ARG A 601 16.09 -7.92 -10.14
CA ARG A 601 17.52 -8.17 -9.96
C ARG A 601 18.05 -9.18 -10.97
N TYR A 602 17.41 -10.35 -11.08
CA TYR A 602 17.81 -11.37 -12.03
C TYR A 602 17.79 -10.86 -13.48
N MET A 603 16.72 -10.15 -13.88
CA MET A 603 16.62 -9.62 -15.24
C MET A 603 17.68 -8.56 -15.54
N LEU A 604 17.94 -7.64 -14.61
CA LEU A 604 18.97 -6.60 -14.78
C LEU A 604 20.39 -7.18 -14.82
N GLU A 605 20.69 -8.16 -13.97
CA GLU A 605 22.04 -8.69 -13.80
C GLU A 605 22.37 -9.82 -14.79
N ARG A 606 21.40 -10.66 -15.16
CA ARG A 606 21.63 -11.86 -15.99
C ARG A 606 21.17 -11.69 -17.44
N HIS A 607 20.19 -10.82 -17.69
CA HIS A 607 19.53 -10.65 -18.99
C HIS A 607 19.44 -9.18 -19.40
N ARG A 608 20.55 -8.45 -19.20
CA ARG A 608 20.59 -7.00 -19.38
C ARG A 608 20.08 -6.51 -20.73
N ALA A 609 20.41 -7.21 -21.82
CA ALA A 609 19.99 -6.81 -23.17
C ALA A 609 18.47 -6.92 -23.39
N ASP A 610 17.82 -7.94 -22.80
CA ASP A 610 16.36 -8.05 -22.83
C ASP A 610 15.74 -6.92 -22.00
N MET A 611 16.32 -6.59 -20.83
CA MET A 611 15.80 -5.51 -19.99
C MET A 611 15.99 -4.13 -20.62
N ASP A 612 17.11 -3.85 -21.29
CA ASP A 612 17.31 -2.61 -22.05
C ASP A 612 16.24 -2.46 -23.15
N THR A 613 15.77 -3.56 -23.74
CA THR A 613 14.67 -3.55 -24.72
C THR A 613 13.33 -3.21 -24.05
N VAL A 614 13.04 -3.83 -22.90
CA VAL A 614 11.81 -3.56 -22.13
C VAL A 614 11.77 -2.10 -21.67
N LEU A 615 12.87 -1.56 -21.13
CA LEU A 615 12.97 -0.15 -20.75
C LEU A 615 12.80 0.79 -21.93
N GLY A 616 13.31 0.42 -23.11
CA GLY A 616 13.06 1.16 -24.35
C GLY A 616 11.57 1.31 -24.66
N HIS A 617 10.78 0.25 -24.46
CA HIS A 617 9.33 0.29 -24.63
C HIS A 617 8.64 1.14 -23.55
N TYR A 618 9.01 0.98 -22.27
CA TYR A 618 8.46 1.78 -21.17
C TYR A 618 8.69 3.28 -21.37
N ARG A 619 9.91 3.68 -21.75
CA ARG A 619 10.27 5.09 -22.01
C ARG A 619 9.48 5.73 -23.16
N SER A 620 9.00 4.91 -24.10
CA SER A 620 8.14 5.35 -25.20
C SER A 620 6.64 5.23 -24.94
N GLY A 621 6.23 4.65 -23.80
CA GLY A 621 4.85 4.36 -23.48
C GLY A 621 4.24 3.23 -24.30
N ASP A 622 5.07 2.35 -24.88
CA ASP A 622 4.61 1.19 -25.66
C ASP A 622 4.40 -0.04 -24.76
N TRP A 623 3.45 0.11 -23.83
CA TRP A 623 3.16 -0.89 -22.80
C TRP A 623 2.80 -2.26 -23.36
N ASN A 624 2.07 -2.29 -24.48
CA ASN A 624 1.69 -3.55 -25.15
C ASN A 624 2.89 -4.25 -25.80
N ALA A 625 3.83 -3.51 -26.40
CA ALA A 625 5.04 -4.11 -26.93
C ALA A 625 5.93 -4.65 -25.81
N ALA A 626 6.11 -3.90 -24.72
CA ALA A 626 6.84 -4.37 -23.54
C ALA A 626 6.23 -5.67 -22.99
N ARG A 627 4.91 -5.68 -22.81
CA ARG A 627 4.15 -6.84 -22.34
C ARG A 627 4.30 -8.05 -23.27
N THR A 628 4.22 -7.83 -24.58
CA THR A 628 4.43 -8.89 -25.58
C THR A 628 5.86 -9.41 -25.53
N TYR A 629 6.85 -8.55 -25.36
CA TYR A 629 8.25 -8.96 -25.25
C TYR A 629 8.47 -9.83 -24.02
N LEU A 630 7.98 -9.42 -22.85
CA LEU A 630 8.06 -10.19 -21.60
C LEU A 630 7.35 -11.55 -21.71
N THR A 631 6.12 -11.58 -22.24
CA THR A 631 5.29 -12.80 -22.18
C THR A 631 5.46 -13.75 -23.36
N ALA A 632 5.83 -13.24 -24.55
CA ALA A 632 5.95 -14.05 -25.76
C ALA A 632 7.41 -14.23 -26.23
N THR A 633 8.23 -13.17 -26.18
CA THR A 633 9.64 -13.25 -26.59
C THR A 633 10.49 -13.91 -25.50
N ILE A 634 10.39 -13.41 -24.27
CA ILE A 634 11.05 -14.00 -23.11
C ILE A 634 10.27 -15.24 -22.66
N GLY A 635 8.97 -15.10 -22.39
CA GLY A 635 8.09 -16.19 -21.99
C GLY A 635 8.71 -17.02 -20.86
N THR A 636 8.78 -18.35 -21.06
CA THR A 636 9.32 -19.29 -20.08
C THR A 636 10.81 -19.62 -20.32
N ARG A 637 11.50 -18.91 -21.24
CA ARG A 637 12.89 -19.27 -21.64
C ARG A 637 13.85 -19.31 -20.45
N TYR A 638 13.61 -18.47 -19.45
CA TYR A 638 14.52 -18.27 -18.33
C TYR A 638 14.10 -18.98 -17.05
N ASP A 639 12.93 -19.64 -16.99
CA ASP A 639 12.44 -20.23 -15.74
C ASP A 639 13.39 -21.27 -15.14
N ASN A 640 14.03 -22.10 -15.96
CA ASN A 640 14.99 -23.10 -15.48
C ASN A 640 16.30 -22.46 -14.94
N ASP A 641 16.81 -21.44 -15.63
CA ASP A 641 18.01 -20.71 -15.19
C ASP A 641 17.70 -19.88 -13.93
N TRP A 642 16.51 -19.28 -13.87
CA TRP A 642 15.96 -18.59 -12.71
C TRP A 642 15.95 -19.47 -11.45
N TYR A 643 15.43 -20.70 -11.52
CA TYR A 643 15.44 -21.60 -10.35
C TYR A 643 16.87 -21.97 -9.90
N THR A 644 17.80 -22.06 -10.85
CA THR A 644 19.22 -22.28 -10.53
C THR A 644 19.80 -21.06 -9.81
N TRP A 645 19.49 -19.85 -10.28
CA TRP A 645 19.90 -18.60 -9.67
C TRP A 645 19.29 -18.39 -8.28
N LEU A 646 17.99 -18.70 -8.08
CA LEU A 646 17.33 -18.65 -6.78
C LEU A 646 18.03 -19.51 -5.73
N ALA A 647 18.46 -20.72 -6.11
CA ALA A 647 19.18 -21.62 -5.20
C ALA A 647 20.54 -21.03 -4.76
N GLY A 648 21.26 -20.37 -5.68
CA GLY A 648 22.47 -19.60 -5.35
C GLY A 648 22.15 -18.44 -4.41
N CYS A 649 21.07 -17.70 -4.70
CA CYS A 649 20.65 -16.57 -3.89
C CYS A 649 20.29 -16.94 -2.45
N ALA A 650 19.57 -18.05 -2.27
CA ALA A 650 19.26 -18.62 -0.96
C ALA A 650 20.52 -19.01 -0.16
N ALA A 651 21.62 -19.33 -0.85
CA ALA A 651 22.91 -19.66 -0.25
C ALA A 651 23.80 -18.43 0.04
N GLY A 652 23.30 -17.21 -0.20
CA GLY A 652 24.08 -15.98 -0.04
C GLY A 652 24.77 -15.49 -1.33
N ASP A 653 24.60 -16.20 -2.44
CA ASP A 653 25.26 -15.94 -3.72
C ASP A 653 24.21 -15.59 -4.79
N CYS A 654 23.53 -14.46 -4.60
CA CYS A 654 22.42 -14.00 -5.44
C CYS A 654 22.82 -13.50 -6.83
N GLY A 655 23.99 -13.89 -7.35
CA GLY A 655 24.62 -13.15 -8.44
C GLY A 655 24.98 -11.75 -7.97
N THR A 656 26.24 -11.41 -8.05
CA THR A 656 26.70 -10.05 -7.88
C THR A 656 26.86 -9.46 -9.27
N GLY A 657 25.79 -8.92 -9.84
CA GLY A 657 25.86 -8.22 -11.11
C GLY A 657 26.68 -6.92 -11.00
N THR A 658 27.66 -6.77 -11.89
CA THR A 658 28.38 -5.52 -12.25
C THR A 658 29.38 -4.94 -11.26
N GLY A 659 29.91 -5.78 -10.38
CA GLY A 659 31.19 -5.58 -9.74
C GLY A 659 31.75 -6.95 -9.36
N PRO A 660 33.07 -7.14 -9.40
CA PRO A 660 33.67 -8.41 -9.00
C PRO A 660 33.28 -8.68 -7.54
N GLY A 661 32.39 -9.66 -7.38
CA GLY A 661 31.50 -9.68 -6.22
C GLY A 661 31.81 -10.76 -5.20
N ALA A 662 32.61 -11.75 -5.57
CA ALA A 662 33.26 -12.67 -4.65
C ALA A 662 34.72 -12.29 -4.46
N GLU A 663 35.24 -12.43 -3.24
CA GLU A 663 36.69 -12.43 -3.04
C GLU A 663 37.31 -13.56 -3.86
N CYS A 664 38.40 -13.26 -4.57
CA CYS A 664 39.07 -14.27 -5.36
C CYS A 664 39.57 -15.41 -4.45
N THR A 665 39.31 -16.65 -4.86
CA THR A 665 39.61 -17.85 -4.04
C THR A 665 41.06 -18.30 -4.14
N GLY A 666 41.88 -17.65 -4.98
CA GLY A 666 43.30 -17.96 -5.14
C GLY A 666 44.06 -17.79 -3.82
N SER A 667 44.99 -18.69 -3.53
CA SER A 667 45.77 -18.66 -2.28
C SER A 667 46.77 -17.51 -2.22
N ASP A 668 47.20 -16.96 -3.36
CA ASP A 668 47.96 -15.72 -3.40
C ASP A 668 46.97 -14.55 -3.31
N THR A 669 47.08 -13.75 -2.26
CA THR A 669 46.17 -12.62 -1.98
C THR A 669 46.26 -11.49 -3.00
N ARG A 670 47.26 -11.54 -3.91
CA ARG A 670 47.43 -10.60 -5.03
C ARG A 670 46.81 -11.11 -6.32
N GLU A 671 46.46 -12.38 -6.39
CA GLU A 671 45.89 -12.99 -7.58
C GLU A 671 44.41 -12.62 -7.71
N LEU A 672 44.08 -11.94 -8.80
CA LEU A 672 42.73 -11.67 -9.29
C LEU A 672 42.34 -12.73 -10.32
N GLY A 673 41.04 -12.94 -10.47
CA GLY A 673 40.45 -13.95 -11.34
C GLY A 673 39.22 -13.43 -12.07
N ARG A 674 38.59 -14.30 -12.86
CA ARG A 674 37.36 -13.97 -13.56
C ARG A 674 36.27 -13.56 -12.56
N ASP A 675 35.71 -12.38 -12.78
CA ASP A 675 34.54 -11.84 -12.09
C ASP A 675 34.68 -11.80 -10.54
N CYS A 676 35.92 -11.64 -10.03
CA CYS A 676 36.23 -11.63 -8.60
C CYS A 676 37.12 -10.46 -8.17
N ARG A 677 37.11 -10.13 -6.88
CA ARG A 677 37.80 -8.97 -6.29
C ARG A 677 38.85 -9.37 -5.26
N ARG A 678 39.68 -8.39 -4.92
CA ARG A 678 40.52 -8.37 -3.72
C ARG A 678 40.21 -7.12 -2.91
N SER A 679 39.59 -7.30 -1.75
CA SER A 679 39.34 -6.22 -0.79
C SER A 679 40.60 -5.82 -0.03
N ASP A 680 40.45 -4.78 0.80
CA ASP A 680 41.43 -4.40 1.84
C ASP A 680 42.83 -4.04 1.34
N GLN A 681 42.92 -3.55 0.10
CA GLN A 681 44.18 -3.02 -0.43
C GLN A 681 44.54 -1.73 0.29
N SER A 682 45.82 -1.61 0.63
CA SER A 682 46.38 -0.45 1.32
C SER A 682 47.81 -0.21 0.88
N ALA A 683 48.19 1.06 0.82
CA ALA A 683 49.58 1.47 0.65
C ALA A 683 49.79 2.88 1.24
N THR A 684 50.99 3.13 1.75
CA THR A 684 51.39 4.46 2.21
C THR A 684 51.85 5.32 1.05
N LYS A 685 51.74 6.65 1.17
CA LYS A 685 52.10 7.63 0.14
C LYS A 685 53.44 7.30 -0.54
N GLY A 686 53.42 7.24 -1.87
CA GLY A 686 54.59 6.93 -2.71
C GLY A 686 54.86 5.42 -2.91
N ASN A 687 54.10 4.53 -2.28
CA ASN A 687 54.21 3.09 -2.44
C ASN A 687 53.07 2.52 -3.30
N TYR A 688 53.09 1.19 -3.51
CA TYR A 688 52.17 0.49 -4.37
C TYR A 688 51.52 -0.71 -3.69
N ALA A 689 50.28 -1.01 -4.06
CA ALA A 689 49.69 -2.35 -3.93
C ALA A 689 49.72 -3.04 -5.30
N TYR A 690 50.10 -4.33 -5.34
CA TYR A 690 50.38 -5.07 -6.56
C TYR A 690 49.46 -6.28 -6.69
N LEU A 691 48.75 -6.39 -7.81
CA LEU A 691 47.86 -7.50 -8.14
C LEU A 691 48.11 -8.04 -9.55
N TYR A 692 47.75 -9.29 -9.81
CA TYR A 692 47.91 -9.88 -11.15
C TYR A 692 46.76 -10.82 -11.47
N LEU A 693 46.55 -11.10 -12.76
CA LEU A 693 45.56 -12.08 -13.21
C LEU A 693 46.08 -12.89 -14.39
N HIS A 694 45.49 -14.08 -14.58
CA HIS A 694 45.72 -14.90 -15.76
C HIS A 694 44.55 -14.78 -16.72
N VAL A 695 44.77 -14.10 -17.85
CA VAL A 695 43.76 -13.92 -18.90
C VAL A 695 43.75 -15.12 -19.85
N PRO A 696 42.62 -15.81 -20.04
CA PRO A 696 42.47 -16.89 -21.00
C PRO A 696 42.63 -16.43 -22.46
N ALA A 697 42.98 -17.36 -23.35
CA ALA A 697 42.95 -17.09 -24.78
C ALA A 697 41.52 -16.82 -25.27
N GLY A 698 41.35 -15.78 -26.07
CA GLY A 698 40.06 -15.41 -26.66
C GLY A 698 39.21 -14.45 -25.83
N THR A 699 39.71 -13.96 -24.70
CA THR A 699 39.06 -12.86 -23.95
C THR A 699 38.93 -11.62 -24.83
N THR A 700 37.70 -11.15 -25.04
CA THR A 700 37.40 -10.00 -25.90
C THR A 700 37.51 -8.66 -25.17
N ARG A 701 37.38 -8.66 -23.85
CA ARG A 701 37.47 -7.48 -22.99
C ARG A 701 37.86 -7.87 -21.57
N LEU A 702 38.74 -7.08 -20.97
CA LEU A 702 39.04 -7.08 -19.55
C LEU A 702 38.72 -5.72 -18.96
N THR A 703 37.89 -5.68 -17.93
CA THR A 703 37.60 -4.48 -17.14
C THR A 703 38.23 -4.62 -15.77
N ILE A 704 38.95 -3.59 -15.32
CA ILE A 704 39.56 -3.50 -14.00
C ILE A 704 38.95 -2.30 -13.29
N THR A 705 38.37 -2.51 -12.11
CA THR A 705 37.76 -1.45 -11.31
C THR A 705 38.43 -1.33 -9.95
N THR A 706 38.55 -0.11 -9.45
CA THR A 706 38.85 0.14 -8.04
C THR A 706 37.72 0.93 -7.40
N SER A 707 37.36 0.57 -6.16
CA SER A 707 36.26 1.21 -5.43
C SER A 707 36.38 1.01 -3.93
N GLY A 708 35.58 1.78 -3.17
CA GLY A 708 35.56 1.72 -1.70
C GLY A 708 36.84 2.27 -1.04
N GLY A 709 36.96 2.06 0.26
CA GLY A 709 38.12 2.52 1.04
C GLY A 709 38.24 4.05 1.15
N THR A 710 39.43 4.50 1.54
CA THR A 710 39.79 5.92 1.72
C THR A 710 41.16 6.20 1.11
N GLY A 711 41.49 7.46 0.81
CA GLY A 711 42.78 7.86 0.26
C GLY A 711 42.76 8.08 -1.25
N ASP A 712 43.95 8.21 -1.85
CA ASP A 712 44.13 8.52 -3.27
C ASP A 712 45.03 7.46 -3.93
N ALA A 713 44.47 6.67 -4.85
CA ALA A 713 45.05 5.45 -5.37
C ALA A 713 44.91 5.36 -6.90
N ASP A 714 45.91 5.85 -7.61
CA ASP A 714 45.97 5.81 -9.07
C ASP A 714 46.10 4.37 -9.58
N LEU A 715 45.30 3.98 -10.59
CA LEU A 715 45.25 2.63 -11.15
C LEU A 715 46.13 2.50 -12.39
N TYR A 716 47.04 1.52 -12.40
CA TYR A 716 47.91 1.21 -13.52
C TYR A 716 47.80 -0.25 -13.96
N TYR A 717 47.91 -0.48 -15.27
CA TYR A 717 47.83 -1.79 -15.92
C TYR A 717 49.05 -2.02 -16.84
N GLY A 718 49.61 -3.24 -16.80
CA GLY A 718 50.74 -3.70 -17.61
C GLY A 718 50.50 -5.10 -18.16
N ASP A 719 50.70 -5.27 -19.47
CA ASP A 719 50.48 -6.52 -20.20
C ASP A 719 51.69 -7.49 -20.18
N SER A 720 52.86 -7.02 -19.74
CA SER A 720 54.06 -7.87 -19.64
C SER A 720 55.00 -7.53 -18.48
N GLY A 721 54.50 -6.89 -17.42
CA GLY A 721 55.26 -6.60 -16.19
C GLY A 721 54.55 -5.63 -15.25
N TRP A 722 55.06 -5.47 -14.03
CA TRP A 722 54.49 -4.59 -13.01
C TRP A 722 54.46 -3.12 -13.48
N PRO A 723 53.27 -2.53 -13.66
CA PRO A 723 53.17 -1.15 -14.11
C PRO A 723 53.40 -0.18 -12.94
N GLY A 724 53.77 1.05 -13.24
CA GLY A 724 53.94 2.13 -12.26
C GLY A 724 53.99 3.51 -12.90
N THR A 725 54.24 4.54 -12.10
CA THR A 725 54.19 5.95 -12.55
C THR A 725 55.13 6.27 -13.72
N GLY A 726 56.22 5.50 -13.88
CA GLY A 726 57.21 5.64 -14.96
C GLY A 726 57.05 4.70 -16.16
N GLY A 727 56.11 3.72 -16.11
CA GLY A 727 55.93 2.75 -17.20
C GLY A 727 54.68 1.88 -17.00
N TYR A 728 53.78 1.90 -17.98
CA TYR A 728 52.48 1.22 -17.95
C TYR A 728 51.95 1.03 -19.38
N THR A 729 51.05 0.08 -19.57
CA THR A 729 50.32 -0.13 -20.83
C THR A 729 49.06 0.73 -20.86
N ARG A 730 48.31 0.78 -19.75
CA ARG A 730 47.19 1.72 -19.51
C ARG A 730 47.20 2.22 -18.07
N ARG A 731 46.56 3.37 -17.84
CA ARG A 731 46.35 3.90 -16.49
C ARG A 731 45.07 4.72 -16.45
N ASP A 732 44.45 4.75 -15.28
CA ASP A 732 43.38 5.68 -14.94
C ASP A 732 43.77 6.35 -13.62
N THR A 733 43.82 7.68 -13.62
CA THR A 733 44.46 8.48 -12.57
C THR A 733 43.65 9.73 -12.33
N GLY A 734 43.55 10.16 -11.08
CA GLY A 734 42.72 11.30 -10.68
C GLY A 734 42.55 11.34 -9.17
N THR A 735 41.85 12.37 -8.66
CA THR A 735 41.65 12.47 -7.22
C THR A 735 40.76 11.35 -6.69
N GLY A 736 41.20 10.69 -5.64
CA GLY A 736 40.47 9.59 -4.99
C GLY A 736 40.97 8.21 -5.42
N ASN A 737 40.14 7.19 -5.25
CA ASN A 737 40.53 5.78 -5.46
C ASN A 737 39.52 5.00 -6.30
N SER A 738 38.61 5.70 -6.99
CA SER A 738 37.57 5.12 -7.83
C SER A 738 37.97 5.24 -9.29
N HIS A 739 38.46 4.15 -9.87
CA HIS A 739 39.00 4.11 -11.23
C HIS A 739 38.45 2.94 -12.02
N THR A 740 38.38 3.09 -13.34
CA THR A 740 37.97 2.02 -14.26
C THR A 740 38.87 2.00 -15.48
N LEU A 741 39.46 0.84 -15.75
CA LEU A 741 40.25 0.57 -16.94
C LEU A 741 39.64 -0.56 -17.76
N THR A 742 39.49 -0.32 -19.06
CA THR A 742 39.09 -1.35 -20.02
C THR A 742 40.24 -1.65 -20.98
N VAL A 743 40.51 -2.93 -21.16
CA VAL A 743 41.47 -3.48 -22.11
C VAL A 743 40.70 -4.36 -23.10
N ASP A 744 40.55 -3.91 -24.33
CA ASP A 744 39.93 -4.71 -25.39
C ASP A 744 40.93 -5.72 -25.96
N ASN A 745 40.46 -6.94 -26.21
CA ASN A 745 41.23 -8.07 -26.75
C ASN A 745 42.59 -8.30 -26.05
N PRO A 746 42.64 -8.45 -24.70
CA PRO A 746 43.89 -8.69 -23.99
C PRO A 746 44.55 -10.00 -24.48
N ALA A 747 45.87 -9.98 -24.58
CA ALA A 747 46.63 -11.19 -24.93
C ALA A 747 46.44 -12.28 -23.87
N ALA A 748 46.45 -13.54 -24.27
CA ALA A 748 46.43 -14.65 -23.31
C ALA A 748 47.72 -14.64 -22.47
N GLY A 749 47.61 -14.81 -21.15
CA GLY A 749 48.76 -14.87 -20.26
C GLY A 749 48.58 -14.06 -18.97
N THR A 750 49.70 -13.80 -18.28
CA THR A 750 49.71 -13.06 -17.01
C THR A 750 49.72 -11.56 -17.27
N HIS A 751 48.82 -10.85 -16.60
CA HIS A 751 48.71 -9.39 -16.61
C HIS A 751 48.89 -8.83 -15.22
N TYR A 752 49.36 -7.59 -15.14
CA TYR A 752 49.80 -6.96 -13.89
C TYR A 752 49.06 -5.65 -13.66
N ILE A 753 48.67 -5.43 -12.41
CA ILE A 753 47.89 -4.29 -11.93
C ILE A 753 48.63 -3.69 -10.74
N SER A 754 48.73 -2.37 -10.70
CA SER A 754 49.30 -1.65 -9.56
C SER A 754 48.40 -0.50 -9.16
N LEU A 755 48.17 -0.34 -7.86
CA LEU A 755 47.62 0.88 -7.28
C LEU A 755 48.76 1.72 -6.71
N TYR A 756 48.94 2.94 -7.20
CA TYR A 756 49.92 3.88 -6.67
C TYR A 756 49.29 4.83 -5.66
N ALA A 757 49.83 4.88 -4.45
CA ALA A 757 49.36 5.78 -3.40
C ALA A 757 49.87 7.22 -3.65
N VAL A 758 49.08 8.04 -4.36
CA VAL A 758 49.36 9.49 -4.49
C VAL A 758 49.30 10.14 -3.10
N ASP A 759 48.32 9.71 -2.29
CA ASP A 759 48.27 9.81 -0.84
C ASP A 759 48.03 8.41 -0.24
N GLY A 760 48.31 8.22 1.06
CA GLY A 760 48.10 6.91 1.67
C GLY A 760 46.63 6.47 1.59
N PHE A 761 46.38 5.23 1.17
CA PHE A 761 45.03 4.66 1.04
C PHE A 761 44.86 3.38 1.86
N ASN A 762 43.63 3.11 2.29
CA ASN A 762 43.26 1.93 3.06
C ASN A 762 41.88 1.42 2.67
N GLY A 763 41.70 0.10 2.67
CA GLY A 763 40.40 -0.54 2.44
C GLY A 763 39.92 -0.49 0.98
N VAL A 764 40.81 -0.22 0.03
CA VAL A 764 40.44 -0.14 -1.39
C VAL A 764 40.19 -1.55 -1.93
N THR A 765 39.13 -1.71 -2.70
CA THR A 765 38.80 -2.96 -3.38
C THR A 765 39.25 -2.87 -4.84
N VAL A 766 39.92 -3.91 -5.32
CA VAL A 766 40.31 -4.04 -6.73
C VAL A 766 39.59 -5.22 -7.35
N GLY A 767 39.11 -5.01 -8.57
CA GLY A 767 38.19 -5.88 -9.23
C GLY A 767 38.52 -6.17 -10.67
N THR A 768 38.21 -7.39 -11.15
CA THR A 768 38.28 -7.75 -12.57
C THR A 768 37.02 -8.41 -13.11
N ASP A 769 36.65 -8.09 -14.35
CA ASP A 769 35.53 -8.64 -15.12
C ASP A 769 36.01 -8.98 -16.55
N TYR A 770 35.95 -10.26 -16.94
CA TYR A 770 36.43 -10.77 -18.26
C TYR A 770 36.01 -12.20 -18.61
#